data_AF-A0A7K0EB32-F1
#
_entry.id   AF-A0A7K0EB32-F1
#
_cell.length_a   1.000
_cell.length_b   1.000
_cell.length_c   1.000
_cell.angle_alpha   90.00
_cell.angle_beta   90.00
_cell.angle_gamma   90.00
#
_symmetry.space_group_name_H-M   'P 1'
#
loop_
_entity.id
_entity.type
_entity.pdbx_description
1 polymer ?
#
loop_
_entity_poly.entity_id
_entity_poly.type
_entity_poly.pdbx_seq_one_letter_code
_entity_poly.pdbx_strand_id
1 'polypeptide(L)'
;MDQNSYIAHLKANFPQGKTKVYPKNHVLFKIHKKVKTFRWILSGLVNYYLESDEPENDILVCQISEPLSTLGVDGLNSPKRYNYKAVTSSNGATFFEVPISALETYLTKDSKNKLLINIASTLYHQLKSALLKQTELSQPARTKPIEDDREFYMSPETNTAEIIKLMRCSPFLDQFSEKNLSKIASISERREYEPYELLYVQDRFTNGLSILINGEVSIKRIEGNIEIKQRSIKDPGFIFGWSSFLGDKDICSAITVKKSALYFVPYSKLKSMFISDRAFEKQFYKQLLWLIGNQINAAFLRYLGLLGKHNLQAVFHLIENNKSRLPLTSKLHQSIHLLKNVNTKEIAYASLKTILTTGTSLERHIASLSLELLKDDNEELQFIKGLENIYTTVVESTSKSTLEIRKECATATKNLFQNQNYHIDGWENLPEGNGHIFIYNHLVNDTHYTLNNDFQITLDSHFISAMVLQDKYDDSGIRTIRIGRGQEYGHQNYYNKLGHINVYTKESEQSSKERKKISRSIFYNQAEDYLKNGYNLIISPEGTSYRTENSPGPFKLGSFKLAMNMKPQPKIVPLVMVNFDNRIKDNLFYCKILPAFKLKEHVKNTDKESLISFVNEYQKEYVDHVKEARKTAEILMNKATNISDLSDPPEMWFNEIKRLNKRVSKLEHQKQLFAFYGSSSIRLWISMKKDLAPLNVVNLGFGGSTFPWCIHYFDKIFNAVKPKKIILYAGENDLNEGRTPQQVLADCQELVSLIIEKYPEANLALISLKPSMEREAMIPQIIETNLLLSKYIIGELKAQFINVFAPMITSENRPRPELYMSDGLHLNKEGYRIWSSTIKEALLIPETDIN
;
A
#
# COMPACT_ATOMS: atom_id res chain seq x y z
N MET A 1 32.84 -0.84 -25.06
CA MET A 1 33.99 -1.70 -25.43
C MET A 1 33.39 -2.92 -26.09
N ASP A 2 33.80 -3.28 -27.31
CA ASP A 2 33.32 -4.51 -27.95
C ASP A 2 33.65 -5.74 -27.09
N GLN A 3 32.82 -6.78 -27.13
CA GLN A 3 32.93 -8.00 -26.31
C GLN A 3 34.32 -8.64 -26.44
N ASN A 4 34.86 -8.69 -27.66
CA ASN A 4 36.19 -9.25 -27.92
C ASN A 4 37.30 -8.42 -27.27
N SER A 5 37.18 -7.10 -27.31
CA SER A 5 38.11 -6.17 -26.66
C SER A 5 38.07 -6.32 -25.13
N TYR A 6 36.88 -6.56 -24.55
CA TYR A 6 36.75 -6.81 -23.12
C TYR A 6 37.35 -8.17 -22.70
N ILE A 7 37.15 -9.23 -23.49
CA ILE A 7 37.77 -10.53 -23.23
C ILE A 7 39.30 -10.43 -23.30
N ALA A 8 39.85 -9.70 -24.28
CA ALA A 8 41.28 -9.44 -24.36
C ALA A 8 41.79 -8.69 -23.12
N HIS A 9 41.03 -7.69 -22.65
CA HIS A 9 41.32 -6.97 -21.41
C HIS A 9 41.31 -7.90 -20.19
N LEU A 10 40.33 -8.81 -20.07
CA LEU A 10 40.29 -9.79 -18.98
C LEU A 10 41.50 -10.72 -19.00
N LYS A 11 41.86 -11.25 -20.17
CA LYS A 11 43.05 -12.12 -20.33
C LYS A 11 44.35 -11.41 -19.97
N ALA A 12 44.49 -10.14 -20.33
CA ALA A 12 45.66 -9.33 -20.00
C ALA A 12 45.79 -9.08 -18.48
N ASN A 13 44.67 -8.83 -17.79
CA ASN A 13 44.68 -8.56 -16.34
C ASN A 13 44.70 -9.83 -15.48
N PHE A 14 44.28 -10.97 -16.03
CA PHE A 14 44.21 -12.26 -15.35
C PHE A 14 44.95 -13.34 -16.16
N PRO A 15 46.30 -13.34 -16.20
CA PRO A 15 47.07 -14.31 -16.98
C PRO A 15 46.87 -15.76 -16.52
N GLN A 16 46.52 -15.98 -15.26
CA GLN A 16 46.12 -17.27 -14.68
C GLN A 16 44.69 -17.71 -15.06
N GLY A 17 43.93 -16.85 -15.73
CA GLY A 17 42.56 -17.11 -16.14
C GLY A 17 42.49 -18.14 -17.25
N LYS A 18 41.45 -18.98 -17.23
CA LYS A 18 41.28 -20.07 -18.20
C LYS A 18 39.90 -20.00 -18.84
N THR A 19 39.85 -20.18 -20.16
CA THR A 19 38.59 -20.43 -20.85
C THR A 19 38.22 -21.90 -20.69
N LYS A 20 37.00 -22.20 -20.23
CA LYS A 20 36.49 -23.56 -20.08
C LYS A 20 35.10 -23.70 -20.67
N VAL A 21 34.82 -24.88 -21.20
CA VAL A 21 33.51 -25.28 -21.70
C VAL A 21 32.95 -26.36 -20.79
N TYR A 22 31.69 -26.23 -20.40
CA TYR A 22 30.98 -27.19 -19.57
C TYR A 22 29.77 -27.77 -20.33
N PRO A 23 29.52 -29.08 -20.22
CA PRO A 23 28.35 -29.70 -20.84
C PRO A 23 27.07 -29.32 -20.10
N LYS A 24 25.93 -29.54 -20.74
CA LYS A 24 24.60 -29.37 -20.11
C LYS A 24 24.53 -30.15 -18.79
N ASN A 25 23.80 -29.60 -17.82
CA ASN A 25 23.60 -30.12 -16.47
C ASN A 25 24.86 -30.13 -15.59
N HIS A 26 25.95 -29.46 -15.98
CA HIS A 26 27.11 -29.29 -15.10
C HIS A 26 26.81 -28.32 -13.96
N VAL A 27 26.98 -28.77 -12.71
CA VAL A 27 26.77 -27.98 -11.49
C VAL A 27 27.94 -27.04 -11.26
N LEU A 28 27.70 -25.73 -11.42
CA LEU A 28 28.70 -24.68 -11.19
C LEU A 28 28.78 -24.30 -9.71
N PHE A 29 27.61 -24.16 -9.07
CA PHE A 29 27.48 -23.79 -7.66
C PHE A 29 26.75 -24.88 -6.91
N LYS A 30 27.27 -25.22 -5.73
CA LYS A 30 26.58 -26.01 -4.73
C LYS A 30 26.49 -25.18 -3.47
N ILE A 31 25.30 -25.08 -2.90
CA ILE A 31 25.02 -24.28 -1.72
C ILE A 31 25.99 -24.61 -0.58
N HIS A 32 26.38 -23.61 0.21
CA HIS A 32 27.36 -23.69 1.31
C HIS A 32 28.80 -24.08 0.93
N LYS A 33 29.09 -24.48 -0.31
CA LYS A 33 30.47 -24.75 -0.75
C LYS A 33 31.25 -23.45 -0.87
N LYS A 34 32.55 -23.52 -0.56
CA LYS A 34 33.47 -22.39 -0.67
C LYS A 34 33.60 -21.97 -2.13
N VAL A 35 33.41 -20.68 -2.38
CA VAL A 35 33.66 -20.08 -3.69
C VAL A 35 35.17 -20.07 -3.92
N LYS A 36 35.62 -20.78 -4.95
CA LYS A 36 37.03 -20.85 -5.36
C LYS A 36 37.31 -20.11 -6.67
N THR A 37 36.27 -19.95 -7.49
CA THR A 37 36.39 -19.49 -8.87
C THR A 37 35.35 -18.43 -9.15
N PHE A 38 35.78 -17.32 -9.75
CA PHE A 38 34.92 -16.30 -10.34
C PHE A 38 34.86 -16.50 -11.86
N ARG A 39 33.70 -16.28 -12.47
CA ARG A 39 33.50 -16.57 -13.89
C ARG A 39 32.79 -15.43 -14.62
N TRP A 40 33.17 -15.23 -15.87
CA TRP A 40 32.39 -14.46 -16.85
C TRP A 40 31.82 -15.44 -17.87
N ILE A 41 30.51 -15.35 -18.14
CA ILE A 41 29.89 -16.10 -19.23
C ILE A 41 30.44 -15.57 -20.55
N LEU A 42 30.96 -16.43 -21.43
CA LEU A 42 31.32 -16.04 -22.81
C LEU A 42 30.21 -16.45 -23.78
N SER A 43 29.60 -17.62 -23.56
CA SER A 43 28.44 -18.11 -24.30
C SER A 43 27.72 -19.20 -23.50
N GLY A 44 26.43 -19.43 -23.81
CA GLY A 44 25.62 -20.48 -23.20
C GLY A 44 24.69 -19.99 -22.09
N LEU A 45 23.96 -20.93 -21.48
CA LEU A 45 22.89 -20.66 -20.52
C LEU A 45 23.23 -21.22 -19.14
N VAL A 46 22.90 -20.46 -18.10
CA VAL A 46 23.02 -20.86 -16.70
C VAL A 46 21.68 -20.67 -15.99
N ASN A 47 21.21 -21.74 -15.36
CA ASN A 47 19.99 -21.78 -14.58
C ASN A 47 20.32 -21.74 -13.08
N TYR A 48 19.58 -20.94 -12.32
CA TYR A 48 19.61 -20.88 -10.86
C TYR A 48 18.42 -21.63 -10.29
N TYR A 49 18.68 -22.44 -9.27
CA TYR A 49 17.67 -23.26 -8.61
C TYR A 49 17.61 -22.98 -7.11
N LEU A 50 16.38 -23.03 -6.56
CA LEU A 50 16.16 -23.28 -5.14
C LEU A 50 16.20 -24.79 -4.93
N GLU A 51 17.12 -25.23 -4.06
CA GLU A 51 17.31 -26.65 -3.75
C GLU A 51 16.17 -27.13 -2.83
N SER A 52 15.56 -28.25 -3.22
CA SER A 52 14.58 -28.99 -2.41
C SER A 52 15.24 -30.23 -1.79
N ASP A 53 14.55 -30.88 -0.85
CA ASP A 53 15.01 -32.15 -0.26
C ASP A 53 15.11 -33.26 -1.33
N GLU A 54 14.29 -33.17 -2.38
CA GLU A 54 14.35 -34.03 -3.56
C GLU A 54 14.83 -33.22 -4.77
N PRO A 55 15.94 -33.58 -5.44
CA PRO A 55 16.51 -32.80 -6.54
C PRO A 55 15.58 -32.61 -7.75
N GLU A 56 14.61 -33.50 -7.94
CA GLU A 56 13.59 -33.41 -9.00
C GLU A 56 12.60 -32.26 -8.76
N ASN A 57 12.47 -31.84 -7.50
CA ASN A 57 11.61 -30.74 -7.07
C ASN A 57 12.38 -29.42 -6.95
N ASP A 58 13.59 -29.33 -7.51
CA ASP A 58 14.33 -28.08 -7.57
C ASP A 58 13.57 -27.05 -8.42
N ILE A 59 13.41 -25.85 -7.86
CA ILE A 59 12.61 -24.80 -8.49
C ILE A 59 13.54 -23.88 -9.28
N LEU A 60 13.33 -23.80 -10.60
CA LEU A 60 14.03 -22.84 -11.46
C LEU A 60 13.56 -21.42 -11.16
N VAL A 61 14.46 -20.58 -10.63
CA VAL A 61 14.14 -19.20 -10.20
C VAL A 61 14.71 -18.11 -11.10
N CYS A 62 15.74 -18.42 -11.90
CA CYS A 62 16.32 -17.47 -12.84
C CYS A 62 17.16 -18.20 -13.89
N GLN A 63 17.21 -17.63 -15.10
CA GLN A 63 18.08 -18.07 -16.19
C GLN A 63 18.88 -16.88 -16.70
N ILE A 64 20.16 -17.09 -16.95
CA ILE A 64 21.09 -16.07 -17.46
C ILE A 64 21.74 -16.58 -18.74
N SER A 65 21.74 -15.73 -19.76
CA SER A 65 22.29 -16.00 -21.09
C SER A 65 23.22 -14.89 -21.60
N GLU A 66 23.18 -13.73 -20.96
CA GLU A 66 23.87 -12.52 -21.40
C GLU A 66 25.40 -12.73 -21.35
N PRO A 67 26.11 -12.45 -22.46
CA PRO A 67 27.56 -12.48 -22.45
C PRO A 67 28.14 -11.51 -21.42
N LEU A 68 29.23 -11.92 -20.80
CA LEU A 68 29.97 -11.22 -19.74
C LEU A 68 29.26 -11.09 -18.40
N SER A 69 28.05 -11.64 -18.24
CA SER A 69 27.44 -11.80 -16.91
C SER A 69 28.35 -12.58 -15.97
N THR A 70 28.40 -12.10 -14.73
CA THR A 70 29.39 -12.57 -13.74
C THR A 70 28.80 -13.57 -12.75
N LEU A 71 29.62 -14.55 -12.38
CA LEU A 71 29.24 -15.68 -11.55
C LEU A 71 30.25 -15.86 -10.42
N GLY A 72 29.77 -16.10 -9.19
CA GLY A 72 30.62 -16.33 -8.01
C GLY A 72 30.94 -15.07 -7.19
N VAL A 73 30.11 -14.03 -7.27
CA VAL A 73 30.25 -12.80 -6.48
C VAL A 73 30.20 -13.05 -4.98
N ASP A 74 29.53 -14.11 -4.50
CA ASP A 74 29.55 -14.51 -3.09
C ASP A 74 30.97 -14.74 -2.57
N GLY A 75 31.93 -15.05 -3.45
CA GLY A 75 33.34 -15.21 -3.10
C GLY A 75 34.04 -13.92 -2.68
N LEU A 76 33.44 -12.76 -2.92
CA LEU A 76 33.95 -11.45 -2.49
C LEU A 76 33.47 -11.05 -1.08
N ASN A 77 32.52 -11.81 -0.51
CA ASN A 77 31.94 -11.54 0.80
C ASN A 77 32.32 -12.66 1.78
N SER A 78 32.78 -12.35 2.99
CA SER A 78 33.01 -13.37 4.02
C SER A 78 31.69 -14.07 4.40
N PRO A 79 31.63 -15.40 4.58
CA PRO A 79 32.70 -16.42 4.57
C PRO A 79 32.95 -17.09 3.21
N LYS A 80 32.63 -16.43 2.09
CA LYS A 80 32.90 -16.86 0.71
C LYS A 80 32.22 -18.18 0.36
N ARG A 81 30.91 -18.28 0.61
CA ARG A 81 30.09 -19.47 0.35
C ARG A 81 28.96 -19.16 -0.62
N TYR A 82 28.69 -20.08 -1.54
CA TYR A 82 27.50 -19.98 -2.38
C TYR A 82 26.24 -20.11 -1.53
N ASN A 83 25.21 -19.36 -1.90
CA ASN A 83 23.88 -19.37 -1.29
C ASN A 83 22.81 -19.93 -2.25
N TYR A 84 23.20 -20.40 -3.44
CA TYR A 84 22.32 -20.97 -4.45
C TYR A 84 22.97 -22.11 -5.24
N LYS A 85 22.13 -22.96 -5.82
CA LYS A 85 22.53 -23.92 -6.84
C LYS A 85 22.47 -23.25 -8.21
N ALA A 86 23.50 -23.43 -9.02
CA ALA A 86 23.52 -22.98 -10.41
C ALA A 86 24.09 -24.06 -11.32
N VAL A 87 23.43 -24.26 -12.46
CA VAL A 87 23.69 -25.37 -13.38
C VAL A 87 23.69 -24.83 -14.81
N THR A 88 24.60 -25.32 -15.64
CA THR A 88 24.60 -25.04 -17.09
C THR A 88 23.41 -25.74 -17.76
N SER A 89 22.69 -25.04 -18.65
CA SER A 89 21.49 -25.58 -19.31
C SER A 89 21.63 -25.76 -20.83
N SER A 90 22.63 -25.14 -21.45
CA SER A 90 22.97 -25.33 -22.87
C SER A 90 23.99 -26.45 -23.11
N ASN A 91 24.02 -27.02 -24.31
CA ASN A 91 24.92 -28.13 -24.74
C ASN A 91 26.40 -27.71 -24.94
N GLY A 92 26.92 -26.82 -24.09
CA GLY A 92 28.26 -26.24 -24.21
C GLY A 92 28.30 -24.79 -23.74
N ALA A 93 28.29 -24.56 -22.43
CA ALA A 93 28.42 -23.22 -21.85
C ALA A 93 29.91 -22.88 -21.65
N THR A 94 30.35 -21.75 -22.20
CA THR A 94 31.75 -21.31 -22.18
C THR A 94 31.94 -20.18 -21.20
N PHE A 95 32.98 -20.25 -20.38
CA PHE A 95 33.31 -19.26 -19.36
C PHE A 95 34.77 -18.85 -19.42
N PHE A 96 35.06 -17.60 -19.06
CA PHE A 96 36.39 -17.20 -18.62
C PHE A 96 36.44 -17.28 -17.09
N GLU A 97 37.29 -18.14 -16.55
CA GLU A 97 37.37 -18.44 -15.12
C GLU A 97 38.68 -17.94 -14.50
N VAL A 98 38.60 -17.34 -13.31
CA VAL A 98 39.77 -16.95 -12.52
C VAL A 98 39.65 -17.44 -11.07
N PRO A 99 40.76 -17.77 -10.38
CA PRO A 99 40.72 -18.00 -8.95
C PRO A 99 40.20 -16.76 -8.21
N ILE A 100 39.32 -16.96 -7.21
CA ILE A 100 38.72 -15.83 -6.48
C ILE A 100 39.80 -14.96 -5.80
N SER A 101 40.87 -15.58 -5.29
CA SER A 101 42.00 -14.88 -4.69
C SER A 101 42.74 -13.96 -5.67
N ALA A 102 42.78 -14.35 -6.94
CA ALA A 102 43.35 -13.54 -8.00
C ALA A 102 42.50 -12.30 -8.29
N LEU A 103 41.17 -12.47 -8.33
CA LEU A 103 40.24 -11.35 -8.44
C LEU A 103 40.38 -10.39 -7.25
N GLU A 104 40.43 -10.93 -6.02
CA GLU A 104 40.63 -10.10 -4.82
C GLU A 104 41.93 -9.30 -4.88
N THR A 105 43.03 -9.94 -5.29
CA THR A 105 44.34 -9.30 -5.46
C THR A 105 44.32 -8.23 -6.54
N TYR A 106 43.56 -8.44 -7.63
CA TYR A 106 43.38 -7.42 -8.64
C TYR A 106 42.59 -6.24 -8.09
N LEU A 107 41.45 -6.50 -7.43
CA LEU A 107 40.58 -5.46 -6.88
C LEU A 107 41.27 -4.62 -5.79
N THR A 108 42.22 -5.16 -5.04
CA THR A 108 43.01 -4.36 -4.08
C THR A 108 43.92 -3.36 -4.81
N LYS A 109 44.52 -3.77 -5.94
CA LYS A 109 45.45 -2.95 -6.74
C LYS A 109 44.77 -2.01 -7.75
N ASP A 110 43.56 -2.33 -8.19
CA ASP A 110 42.81 -1.51 -9.16
C ASP A 110 42.50 -0.13 -8.56
N SER A 111 43.14 0.91 -9.10
CA SER A 111 42.95 2.31 -8.68
C SER A 111 41.78 2.98 -9.40
N LYS A 112 41.31 2.42 -10.53
CA LYS A 112 40.25 2.98 -11.36
C LYS A 112 38.88 2.38 -11.07
N ASN A 113 38.82 1.27 -10.31
CA ASN A 113 37.61 0.55 -9.91
C ASN A 113 36.72 0.08 -11.09
N LYS A 114 37.22 0.10 -12.33
CA LYS A 114 36.41 -0.14 -13.54
C LYS A 114 35.82 -1.53 -13.56
N LEU A 115 36.61 -2.53 -13.19
CA LEU A 115 36.13 -3.91 -13.17
C LEU A 115 35.01 -4.09 -12.14
N LEU A 116 35.14 -3.44 -10.97
CA LEU A 116 34.17 -3.52 -9.89
C LEU A 116 32.81 -2.90 -10.29
N ILE A 117 32.85 -1.75 -10.97
CA ILE A 117 31.66 -1.09 -11.52
C ILE A 117 30.98 -1.96 -12.57
N ASN A 118 31.75 -2.56 -13.48
CA ASN A 118 31.23 -3.45 -14.50
C ASN A 118 30.56 -4.70 -13.89
N ILE A 119 31.19 -5.32 -12.89
CA ILE A 119 30.58 -6.44 -12.16
C ILE A 119 29.23 -6.00 -11.56
N ALA A 120 29.17 -4.82 -10.94
CA ALA A 120 27.94 -4.31 -10.33
C ALA A 120 26.82 -4.07 -11.36
N SER A 121 27.14 -3.48 -12.52
CA SER A 121 26.18 -3.30 -13.62
C SER A 121 25.67 -4.65 -14.15
N THR A 122 26.54 -5.65 -14.36
CA THR A 122 26.09 -6.98 -14.82
C THR A 122 25.17 -7.69 -13.80
N LEU A 123 25.43 -7.54 -12.49
CA LEU A 123 24.54 -8.06 -11.46
C LEU A 123 23.20 -7.32 -11.42
N TYR A 124 23.21 -6.02 -11.71
CA TYR A 124 21.98 -5.23 -11.77
C TYR A 124 21.06 -5.68 -12.90
N HIS A 125 21.62 -6.06 -14.05
CA HIS A 125 20.85 -6.70 -15.12
C HIS A 125 20.35 -8.09 -14.73
N GLN A 126 21.16 -8.90 -14.04
CA GLN A 126 20.70 -10.17 -13.47
C GLN A 126 19.52 -9.98 -12.50
N LEU A 127 19.54 -8.92 -11.68
CA LEU A 127 18.41 -8.56 -10.82
C LEU A 127 17.17 -8.25 -11.64
N LYS A 128 17.30 -7.48 -12.73
CA LYS A 128 16.18 -7.23 -13.67
C LYS A 128 15.59 -8.55 -14.19
N SER A 129 16.43 -9.46 -14.67
CA SER A 129 15.98 -10.77 -15.19
C SER A 129 15.29 -11.62 -14.12
N ALA A 130 15.79 -11.59 -12.88
CA ALA A 130 15.17 -12.25 -11.73
C ALA A 130 13.79 -11.67 -11.37
N LEU A 131 13.62 -10.34 -11.51
CA LEU A 131 12.33 -9.69 -11.30
C LEU A 131 11.35 -10.03 -12.43
N LEU A 132 11.79 -9.96 -13.69
CA LEU A 132 10.94 -10.27 -14.85
C LEU A 132 10.44 -11.71 -14.83
N LYS A 133 11.22 -12.66 -14.31
CA LYS A 133 10.77 -14.05 -14.14
C LYS A 133 9.48 -14.17 -13.30
N GLN A 134 9.24 -13.25 -12.36
CA GLN A 134 8.03 -13.26 -11.53
C GLN A 134 6.75 -12.97 -12.33
N THR A 135 6.85 -12.39 -13.52
CA THR A 135 5.69 -12.13 -14.39
C THR A 135 4.98 -13.42 -14.80
N GLU A 136 5.70 -14.55 -14.88
CA GLU A 136 5.12 -15.85 -15.24
C GLU A 136 4.05 -16.34 -14.26
N LEU A 137 4.09 -15.86 -13.01
CA LEU A 137 3.21 -16.28 -11.92
C LEU A 137 2.33 -15.14 -11.38
N SER A 138 2.50 -13.93 -11.92
CA SER A 138 1.80 -12.75 -11.43
C SER A 138 0.51 -12.51 -12.22
N GLN A 139 -0.57 -12.18 -11.51
CA GLN A 139 -1.82 -11.79 -12.16
C GLN A 139 -1.72 -10.38 -12.76
N PRO A 140 -2.49 -10.08 -13.82
CA PRO A 140 -2.59 -8.72 -14.32
C PRO A 140 -3.08 -7.76 -13.22
N ALA A 141 -2.27 -6.76 -12.90
CA ALA A 141 -2.64 -5.61 -12.09
C ALA A 141 -3.12 -4.48 -13.02
N ARG A 142 -4.37 -4.02 -12.84
CA ARG A 142 -4.81 -2.76 -13.46
C ARG A 142 -3.99 -1.63 -12.87
N THR A 143 -3.01 -1.14 -13.63
CA THR A 143 -2.11 -0.06 -13.21
C THR A 143 -2.40 1.18 -14.03
N LYS A 144 -2.64 2.30 -13.33
CA LYS A 144 -2.59 3.61 -13.97
C LYS A 144 -1.14 3.92 -14.36
N PRO A 145 -0.92 4.68 -15.44
CA PRO A 145 0.41 5.20 -15.75
C PRO A 145 0.99 5.89 -14.51
N ILE A 146 2.24 5.59 -14.18
CA ILE A 146 2.94 6.34 -13.14
C ILE A 146 3.22 7.72 -13.73
N GLU A 147 2.36 8.69 -13.43
CA GLU A 147 2.55 10.09 -13.82
C GLU A 147 3.76 10.68 -13.06
N ASP A 148 4.63 11.42 -13.79
CA ASP A 148 5.86 12.00 -13.25
C ASP A 148 5.54 13.25 -12.43
N ASP A 149 5.06 13.03 -11.20
CA ASP A 149 4.78 14.10 -10.26
C ASP A 149 5.70 13.97 -9.04
N ARG A 150 6.91 14.52 -9.19
CA ARG A 150 7.94 14.53 -8.15
C ARG A 150 7.73 15.74 -7.24
N GLU A 151 7.02 15.54 -6.14
CA GLU A 151 6.95 16.51 -5.05
C GLU A 151 7.83 16.07 -3.88
N PHE A 152 8.58 17.02 -3.29
CA PHE A 152 9.17 16.82 -1.98
C PHE A 152 9.40 18.16 -1.28
N TYR A 153 9.26 18.16 0.03
CA TYR A 153 9.60 19.30 0.87
C TYR A 153 11.03 19.18 1.38
N MET A 154 11.82 20.23 1.19
CA MET A 154 13.14 20.38 1.82
C MET A 154 12.98 20.97 3.22
N SER A 155 13.31 20.17 4.25
CA SER A 155 13.29 20.61 5.64
C SER A 155 14.58 21.37 6.00
N PRO A 156 14.55 22.37 6.91
CA PRO A 156 15.76 23.10 7.32
C PRO A 156 16.84 22.21 7.95
N GLU A 157 18.05 22.79 8.07
CA GLU A 157 19.31 22.13 8.43
C GLU A 157 19.16 21.07 9.52
N THR A 158 19.70 19.88 9.22
CA THR A 158 19.60 18.71 10.09
C THR A 158 20.95 18.42 10.75
N ASN A 159 20.90 17.98 12.00
CA ASN A 159 22.11 17.68 12.76
C ASN A 159 22.88 16.49 12.14
N THR A 160 24.15 16.70 11.78
CA THR A 160 25.04 15.68 11.21
C THR A 160 25.11 14.42 12.09
N ALA A 161 25.06 14.58 13.42
CA ALA A 161 25.09 13.45 14.35
C ALA A 161 23.85 12.54 14.23
N GLU A 162 22.67 13.11 13.96
CA GLU A 162 21.44 12.32 13.76
C GLU A 162 21.49 11.52 12.45
N ILE A 163 22.03 12.12 11.39
CA ILE A 163 22.24 11.45 10.11
C ILE A 163 23.18 10.26 10.30
N ILE A 164 24.34 10.46 10.94
CA ILE A 164 25.32 9.40 11.18
C ILE A 164 24.70 8.27 12.03
N LYS A 165 23.94 8.61 13.09
CA LYS A 165 23.24 7.62 13.91
C LYS A 165 22.30 6.76 13.07
N LEU A 166 21.54 7.37 12.16
CA LEU A 166 20.68 6.64 11.23
C LEU A 166 21.48 5.77 10.24
N MET A 167 22.60 6.27 9.72
CA MET A 167 23.48 5.54 8.81
C MET A 167 24.08 4.29 9.48
N ARG A 168 24.38 4.34 10.78
CA ARG A 168 24.81 3.15 11.56
C ARG A 168 23.73 2.09 11.67
N CYS A 169 22.46 2.47 11.65
CA CYS A 169 21.34 1.54 11.56
C CYS A 169 21.20 0.88 10.17
N SER A 170 21.82 1.45 9.13
CA SER A 170 21.77 0.91 7.76
C SER A 170 22.58 -0.37 7.59
N PRO A 171 22.00 -1.46 7.05
CA PRO A 171 22.78 -2.63 6.63
C PRO A 171 23.84 -2.31 5.56
N PHE A 172 23.65 -1.24 4.79
CA PHE A 172 24.58 -0.80 3.75
C PHE A 172 25.63 0.15 4.31
N LEU A 173 25.22 1.19 5.04
CA LEU A 173 26.13 2.27 5.42
C LEU A 173 26.98 1.97 6.67
N ASP A 174 26.59 1.01 7.50
CA ASP A 174 27.26 0.72 8.78
C ASP A 174 28.74 0.29 8.62
N GLN A 175 29.13 -0.25 7.46
CA GLN A 175 30.49 -0.69 7.19
C GLN A 175 31.47 0.46 6.88
N PHE A 176 31.00 1.68 6.67
CA PHE A 176 31.86 2.83 6.35
C PHE A 176 32.44 3.48 7.62
N SER A 177 33.66 4.02 7.51
CA SER A 177 34.30 4.75 8.60
C SER A 177 33.51 6.00 8.99
N GLU A 178 33.66 6.46 10.25
CA GLU A 178 33.08 7.72 10.74
C GLU A 178 33.40 8.91 9.83
N LYS A 179 34.65 8.98 9.32
CA LYS A 179 35.08 10.00 8.35
C LYS A 179 34.23 9.99 7.08
N ASN A 180 33.95 8.80 6.52
CA ASN A 180 33.16 8.69 5.30
C ASN A 180 31.68 9.00 5.57
N LEU A 181 31.11 8.51 6.67
CA LEU A 181 29.74 8.84 7.05
C LEU A 181 29.54 10.33 7.30
N SER A 182 30.48 10.98 7.99
CA SER A 182 30.43 12.43 8.24
C SER A 182 30.40 13.22 6.93
N LYS A 183 31.20 12.81 5.94
CA LYS A 183 31.18 13.44 4.61
C LYS A 183 29.84 13.22 3.91
N ILE A 184 29.29 12.00 3.90
CA ILE A 184 27.97 11.73 3.30
C ILE A 184 26.89 12.56 3.99
N ALA A 185 26.91 12.62 5.33
CA ALA A 185 25.97 13.40 6.12
C ALA A 185 26.03 14.89 5.77
N SER A 186 27.23 15.46 5.58
CA SER A 186 27.41 16.87 5.22
C SER A 186 26.83 17.28 3.86
N ILE A 187 26.62 16.31 2.96
CA ILE A 187 26.05 16.55 1.62
C ILE A 187 24.62 16.01 1.48
N SER A 188 24.03 15.52 2.57
CA SER A 188 22.69 14.94 2.60
C SER A 188 21.62 16.02 2.73
N GLU A 189 20.52 15.84 2.00
CA GLU A 189 19.37 16.73 1.93
C GLU A 189 18.16 16.02 2.56
N ARG A 190 17.57 16.59 3.62
CA ARG A 190 16.35 16.03 4.20
C ARG A 190 15.15 16.36 3.32
N ARG A 191 14.49 15.33 2.82
CA ARG A 191 13.29 15.41 1.98
C ARG A 191 12.11 14.74 2.67
N GLU A 192 10.96 15.41 2.64
CA GLU A 192 9.70 14.86 3.11
C GLU A 192 8.76 14.68 1.92
N TYR A 193 8.07 13.55 1.94
CA TYR A 193 7.17 13.11 0.90
C TYR A 193 5.82 12.74 1.53
N GLU A 194 4.73 13.13 0.89
CA GLU A 194 3.39 12.67 1.23
C GLU A 194 3.11 11.27 0.63
N PRO A 195 2.03 10.56 1.02
CA PRO A 195 1.69 9.28 0.41
C PRO A 195 1.51 9.37 -1.11
N TYR A 196 1.92 8.31 -1.82
CA TYR A 196 1.80 8.08 -3.25
C TYR A 196 2.62 9.01 -4.16
N GLU A 197 3.61 9.70 -3.60
CA GLU A 197 4.56 10.51 -4.35
C GLU A 197 5.66 9.65 -4.95
N LEU A 198 6.08 10.03 -6.16
CA LEU A 198 7.10 9.32 -6.93
C LEU A 198 8.49 9.85 -6.56
N LEU A 199 9.40 8.94 -6.20
CA LEU A 199 10.78 9.28 -5.88
C LEU A 199 11.69 9.13 -7.10
N TYR A 200 11.50 8.06 -7.87
CA TYR A 200 12.08 7.85 -9.20
C TYR A 200 11.26 6.84 -10.00
N VAL A 201 11.47 6.85 -11.32
CA VAL A 201 10.69 6.07 -12.28
C VAL A 201 11.57 4.99 -12.90
N GLN A 202 11.02 3.80 -13.09
CA GLN A 202 11.65 2.78 -13.91
C GLN A 202 12.00 3.30 -15.32
N ASP A 203 13.01 2.71 -15.92
CA ASP A 203 13.52 2.96 -17.26
C ASP A 203 13.98 4.42 -17.51
N ARG A 204 14.17 5.18 -16.41
CA ARG A 204 14.78 6.52 -16.34
C ARG A 204 16.01 6.53 -15.44
N PHE A 205 16.79 7.61 -15.48
CA PHE A 205 17.92 7.79 -14.58
C PHE A 205 17.47 8.51 -13.30
N THR A 206 17.58 7.87 -12.14
CA THR A 206 17.58 8.57 -10.85
C THR A 206 18.86 9.39 -10.66
N ASN A 207 18.80 10.41 -9.81
CA ASN A 207 19.84 11.41 -9.64
C ASN A 207 20.49 11.42 -8.25
N GLY A 208 20.33 10.34 -7.46
CA GLY A 208 21.01 10.22 -6.18
C GLY A 208 20.57 9.02 -5.34
N LEU A 209 21.15 8.94 -4.15
CA LEU A 209 20.93 7.88 -3.17
C LEU A 209 19.99 8.39 -2.07
N SER A 210 18.94 7.63 -1.75
CA SER A 210 18.04 7.94 -0.63
C SER A 210 18.29 7.02 0.55
N ILE A 211 18.10 7.54 1.76
CA ILE A 211 18.20 6.84 3.04
C ILE A 211 16.90 7.10 3.81
N LEU A 212 16.10 6.06 4.05
CA LEU A 212 14.81 6.21 4.72
C LEU A 212 14.99 6.64 6.19
N ILE A 213 14.29 7.69 6.63
CA ILE A 213 14.23 8.09 8.04
C ILE A 213 13.01 7.44 8.70
N ASN A 214 11.84 7.63 8.10
CA ASN A 214 10.58 7.03 8.52
C ASN A 214 9.60 7.01 7.33
N GLY A 215 8.53 6.22 7.45
CA GLY A 215 7.51 6.09 6.41
C GLY A 215 7.55 4.73 5.73
N GLU A 216 7.16 4.68 4.47
CA GLU A 216 7.18 3.47 3.66
C GLU A 216 7.32 3.83 2.19
N VAL A 217 8.29 3.19 1.51
CA VAL A 217 8.56 3.36 0.08
C VAL A 217 8.43 2.01 -0.61
N SER A 218 7.48 1.91 -1.52
CA SER A 218 7.29 0.74 -2.40
C SER A 218 8.21 0.88 -3.62
N ILE A 219 9.03 -0.13 -3.85
CA ILE A 219 9.84 -0.30 -5.06
C ILE A 219 9.18 -1.37 -5.92
N LYS A 220 8.71 -0.97 -7.09
CA LYS A 220 7.94 -1.84 -7.98
C LYS A 220 8.25 -1.56 -9.44
N ARG A 221 8.12 -2.60 -10.27
CA ARG A 221 8.20 -2.50 -11.73
C ARG A 221 6.83 -2.81 -12.30
N ILE A 222 6.45 -2.10 -13.35
CA ILE A 222 5.30 -2.40 -14.20
C ILE A 222 5.84 -3.00 -15.49
N GLU A 223 5.32 -4.16 -15.87
CA GLU A 223 5.64 -4.86 -17.11
C GLU A 223 4.31 -5.21 -17.81
N GLY A 224 3.95 -4.44 -18.86
CA GLY A 224 2.60 -4.50 -19.43
C GLY A 224 1.54 -4.16 -18.38
N ASN A 225 0.60 -5.08 -18.15
CA ASN A 225 -0.41 -4.96 -17.10
C ASN A 225 -0.01 -5.70 -15.82
N ILE A 226 1.26 -6.06 -15.61
CA ILE A 226 1.68 -6.81 -14.43
C ILE A 226 2.51 -5.91 -13.53
N GLU A 227 2.09 -5.80 -12.26
CA GLU A 227 2.88 -5.14 -11.22
C GLU A 227 3.79 -6.17 -10.53
N ILE A 228 5.10 -5.94 -10.61
CA ILE A 228 6.13 -6.74 -9.95
C ILE A 228 6.64 -5.95 -8.76
N LYS A 229 6.27 -6.37 -7.56
CA LYS A 229 6.78 -5.76 -6.33
C LYS A 229 8.20 -6.25 -6.04
N GLN A 230 9.19 -5.38 -6.20
CA GLN A 230 10.56 -5.68 -5.79
C GLN A 230 10.70 -5.58 -4.28
N ARG A 231 10.20 -4.50 -3.67
CA ARG A 231 10.37 -4.28 -2.24
C ARG A 231 9.34 -3.33 -1.63
N SER A 232 9.02 -3.45 -0.35
CA SER A 232 8.56 -2.30 0.45
C SER A 232 9.55 -1.97 1.57
N ILE A 233 10.15 -0.79 1.51
CA ILE A 233 11.14 -0.32 2.48
C ILE A 233 10.43 0.49 3.56
N LYS A 234 10.44 -0.04 4.79
CA LYS A 234 9.81 0.56 5.99
C LYS A 234 10.82 0.88 7.10
N ASP A 235 11.97 0.20 7.05
CA ASP A 235 12.94 0.21 8.13
C ASP A 235 13.89 1.42 7.99
N PRO A 236 14.05 2.25 9.04
CA PRO A 236 14.98 3.37 9.03
C PRO A 236 16.42 2.95 8.69
N GLY A 237 17.12 3.79 7.92
CA GLY A 237 18.50 3.59 7.48
C GLY A 237 18.65 2.78 6.19
N PHE A 238 17.60 2.13 5.70
CA PHE A 238 17.66 1.41 4.42
C PHE A 238 17.78 2.37 3.24
N ILE A 239 18.55 1.95 2.23
CA ILE A 239 18.87 2.78 1.07
C ILE A 239 18.17 2.33 -0.21
N PHE A 240 17.95 3.27 -1.12
CA PHE A 240 17.42 3.05 -2.48
C PHE A 240 17.88 4.16 -3.44
N GLY A 241 17.68 4.02 -4.76
CA GLY A 241 18.21 4.96 -5.78
C GLY A 241 19.70 4.79 -6.13
N TRP A 242 20.31 3.69 -5.68
CA TRP A 242 21.75 3.40 -5.88
C TRP A 242 22.13 3.02 -7.33
N SER A 243 21.16 2.76 -8.20
CA SER A 243 21.31 2.49 -9.65
C SER A 243 21.99 3.63 -10.40
N SER A 244 21.76 4.88 -9.99
CA SER A 244 22.41 6.08 -10.56
C SER A 244 23.94 5.98 -10.59
N PHE A 245 24.54 5.23 -9.66
CA PHE A 245 25.99 5.03 -9.58
C PHE A 245 26.53 3.93 -10.49
N LEU A 246 25.66 3.16 -11.15
CA LEU A 246 26.03 2.18 -12.17
C LEU A 246 26.09 2.79 -13.57
N GLY A 247 25.47 3.95 -13.79
CA GLY A 247 25.30 4.54 -15.12
C GLY A 247 24.17 3.86 -15.92
N ASP A 248 23.32 3.09 -15.23
CA ASP A 248 22.17 2.39 -15.81
C ASP A 248 20.86 3.07 -15.41
N LYS A 249 19.81 2.83 -16.19
CA LYS A 249 18.44 3.24 -15.88
C LYS A 249 17.87 2.41 -14.73
N ASP A 250 17.01 2.99 -13.92
CA ASP A 250 16.30 2.29 -12.85
C ASP A 250 15.45 1.15 -13.40
N ILE A 251 15.60 -0.05 -12.86
CA ILE A 251 14.77 -1.21 -13.26
C ILE A 251 13.35 -1.15 -12.68
N CYS A 252 13.14 -0.35 -11.63
CA CYS A 252 11.88 -0.20 -10.89
C CYS A 252 11.61 1.28 -10.60
N SER A 253 10.35 1.62 -10.33
CA SER A 253 9.94 2.89 -9.74
C SER A 253 9.94 2.80 -8.22
N ALA A 254 10.16 3.93 -7.54
CA ALA A 254 10.00 4.05 -6.09
C ALA A 254 8.89 5.06 -5.77
N ILE A 255 7.91 4.65 -4.98
CA ILE A 255 6.72 5.45 -4.64
C ILE A 255 6.49 5.38 -3.14
N THR A 256 6.19 6.50 -2.48
CA THR A 256 5.76 6.46 -1.07
C THR A 256 4.40 5.78 -0.92
N VAL A 257 4.21 5.00 0.14
CA VAL A 257 2.90 4.39 0.49
C VAL A 257 2.18 5.20 1.56
N LYS A 258 2.95 5.86 2.42
CA LYS A 258 2.48 6.79 3.44
C LYS A 258 3.44 7.96 3.54
N LYS A 259 3.09 8.98 4.34
CA LYS A 259 3.98 10.10 4.61
C LYS A 259 5.35 9.58 5.06
N SER A 260 6.39 10.02 4.36
CA SER A 260 7.74 9.48 4.49
C SER A 260 8.77 10.60 4.54
N ALA A 261 9.79 10.44 5.36
CA ALA A 261 10.94 11.32 5.40
C ALA A 261 12.20 10.53 5.05
N LEU A 262 13.10 11.13 4.27
CA LEU A 262 14.36 10.53 3.86
C LEU A 262 15.50 11.56 3.82
N TYR A 263 16.73 11.08 3.90
CA TYR A 263 17.90 11.84 3.48
C TYR A 263 18.27 11.46 2.06
N PHE A 264 18.40 12.45 1.19
CA PHE A 264 18.81 12.29 -0.20
C PHE A 264 20.25 12.78 -0.38
N VAL A 265 21.08 11.98 -1.01
CA VAL A 265 22.48 12.29 -1.33
C VAL A 265 22.58 12.46 -2.85
N PRO A 266 22.75 13.69 -3.35
CA PRO A 266 22.84 13.94 -4.79
C PRO A 266 23.98 13.18 -5.46
N TYR A 267 23.70 12.60 -6.63
CA TYR A 267 24.66 11.85 -7.44
C TYR A 267 25.94 12.65 -7.69
N SER A 268 25.81 13.92 -8.11
CA SER A 268 26.94 14.79 -8.44
C SER A 268 27.87 15.00 -7.25
N LYS A 269 27.31 15.21 -6.05
CA LYS A 269 28.06 15.42 -4.80
C LYS A 269 28.76 14.14 -4.34
N LEU A 270 28.10 12.97 -4.40
CA LEU A 270 28.75 11.72 -4.01
C LEU A 270 29.80 11.28 -5.04
N LYS A 271 29.56 11.53 -6.33
CA LYS A 271 30.52 11.20 -7.39
C LYS A 271 31.79 12.06 -7.31
N SER A 272 31.69 13.34 -6.93
CA SER A 272 32.89 14.16 -6.69
C SER A 272 33.73 13.61 -5.53
N MET A 273 33.09 13.09 -4.47
CA MET A 273 33.80 12.40 -3.39
C MET A 273 34.54 11.16 -3.89
N PHE A 274 33.93 10.34 -4.74
CA PHE A 274 34.60 9.17 -5.35
C PHE A 274 35.81 9.54 -6.18
N ILE A 275 35.76 10.67 -6.91
CA ILE A 275 36.89 11.17 -7.68
C ILE A 275 38.05 11.55 -6.74
N SER A 276 37.73 12.21 -5.62
CA SER A 276 38.72 12.64 -4.61
C SER A 276 39.26 11.49 -3.74
N ASP A 277 38.50 10.41 -3.57
CA ASP A 277 38.83 9.29 -2.69
C ASP A 277 38.44 7.95 -3.35
N ARG A 278 39.40 7.41 -4.12
CA ARG A 278 39.22 6.13 -4.84
C ARG A 278 39.11 4.93 -3.91
N ALA A 279 39.63 5.02 -2.69
CA ALA A 279 39.50 3.97 -1.69
C ALA A 279 38.06 3.91 -1.16
N PHE A 280 37.45 5.07 -0.91
CA PHE A 280 36.03 5.17 -0.55
C PHE A 280 35.12 4.68 -1.70
N GLU A 281 35.39 5.08 -2.95
CA GLU A 281 34.65 4.56 -4.13
C GLU A 281 34.68 3.03 -4.18
N LYS A 282 35.87 2.43 -3.95
CA LYS A 282 36.05 0.98 -3.92
C LYS A 282 35.21 0.31 -2.82
N GLN A 283 35.22 0.88 -1.60
CA GLN A 283 34.40 0.38 -0.50
C GLN A 283 32.91 0.46 -0.83
N PHE A 284 32.47 1.56 -1.43
CA PHE A 284 31.08 1.76 -1.83
C PHE A 284 30.62 0.70 -2.82
N TYR A 285 31.36 0.47 -3.90
CA TYR A 285 30.97 -0.54 -4.89
C TYR A 285 31.08 -1.97 -4.35
N LYS A 286 32.02 -2.28 -3.45
CA LYS A 286 32.03 -3.59 -2.76
C LYS A 286 30.75 -3.81 -1.95
N GLN A 287 30.29 -2.79 -1.23
CA GLN A 287 29.04 -2.86 -0.48
C GLN A 287 27.82 -2.91 -1.42
N LEU A 288 27.91 -2.27 -2.59
CA LEU A 288 26.89 -2.35 -3.62
C LEU A 288 26.76 -3.75 -4.21
N LEU A 289 27.87 -4.45 -4.46
CA LEU A 289 27.83 -5.87 -4.87
C LEU A 289 27.14 -6.74 -3.83
N TRP A 290 27.43 -6.53 -2.54
CA TRP A 290 26.74 -7.22 -1.46
C TRP A 290 25.23 -6.93 -1.49
N LEU A 291 24.83 -5.68 -1.66
CA LEU A 291 23.42 -5.28 -1.70
C LEU A 291 22.69 -5.91 -2.90
N ILE A 292 23.24 -5.78 -4.11
CA ILE A 292 22.62 -6.32 -5.33
C ILE A 292 22.52 -7.84 -5.23
N GLY A 293 23.57 -8.52 -4.75
CA GLY A 293 23.55 -9.97 -4.53
C GLY A 293 22.41 -10.41 -3.60
N ASN A 294 22.18 -9.67 -2.50
CA ASN A 294 21.05 -9.98 -1.62
C ASN A 294 19.68 -9.59 -2.23
N GLN A 295 19.60 -8.57 -3.09
CA GLN A 295 18.36 -8.24 -3.82
C GLN A 295 18.00 -9.32 -4.85
N ILE A 296 18.99 -9.90 -5.53
CA ILE A 296 18.80 -11.04 -6.44
C ILE A 296 18.29 -12.24 -5.63
N ASN A 297 18.93 -12.52 -4.49
CA ASN A 297 18.52 -13.56 -3.56
C ASN A 297 17.04 -13.39 -3.15
N ALA A 298 16.65 -12.16 -2.76
CA ALA A 298 15.27 -11.86 -2.42
C ALA A 298 14.30 -12.03 -3.61
N ALA A 299 14.71 -11.68 -4.83
CA ALA A 299 13.89 -11.88 -6.03
C ALA A 299 13.65 -13.37 -6.32
N PHE A 300 14.66 -14.21 -6.14
CA PHE A 300 14.52 -15.67 -6.27
C PHE A 300 13.53 -16.25 -5.25
N LEU A 301 13.58 -15.79 -4.01
CA LEU A 301 12.71 -16.27 -2.94
C LEU A 301 11.28 -15.74 -3.04
N ARG A 302 11.08 -14.53 -3.57
CA ARG A 302 9.73 -14.03 -3.89
C ARG A 302 9.04 -14.87 -4.96
N TYR A 303 9.79 -15.35 -5.94
CA TYR A 303 9.25 -16.29 -6.93
C TYR A 303 8.67 -17.56 -6.27
N LEU A 304 9.32 -18.09 -5.22
CA LEU A 304 8.76 -19.19 -4.42
C LEU A 304 7.47 -18.81 -3.70
N GLY A 305 7.41 -17.61 -3.12
CA GLY A 305 6.18 -17.10 -2.49
C GLY A 305 4.99 -17.06 -3.48
N LEU A 306 5.25 -16.75 -4.76
CA LEU A 306 4.24 -16.70 -5.81
C LEU A 306 3.75 -18.09 -6.27
N LEU A 307 4.60 -19.12 -6.23
CA LEU A 307 4.26 -20.48 -6.71
C LEU A 307 3.17 -21.19 -5.90
N GLY A 308 2.89 -20.77 -4.67
CA GLY A 308 1.91 -21.46 -3.81
C GLY A 308 1.52 -20.74 -2.52
N LYS A 309 1.68 -19.41 -2.44
CA LYS A 309 1.48 -18.61 -1.22
C LYS A 309 2.33 -19.11 -0.02
N HIS A 310 3.50 -19.70 -0.26
CA HIS A 310 4.39 -20.25 0.77
C HIS A 310 5.40 -19.22 1.33
N ASN A 311 4.91 -18.08 1.81
CA ASN A 311 5.77 -17.02 2.35
C ASN A 311 6.65 -17.50 3.53
N LEU A 312 6.12 -18.39 4.37
CA LEU A 312 6.88 -19.05 5.44
C LEU A 312 8.05 -19.89 4.91
N GLN A 313 7.85 -20.59 3.80
CA GLN A 313 8.89 -21.40 3.16
C GLN A 313 9.96 -20.50 2.51
N ALA A 314 9.56 -19.38 1.90
CA ALA A 314 10.51 -18.38 1.40
C ALA A 314 11.42 -17.83 2.50
N VAL A 315 10.87 -17.56 3.70
CA VAL A 315 11.64 -17.14 4.87
C VAL A 315 12.56 -18.26 5.37
N PHE A 316 12.07 -19.50 5.39
CA PHE A 316 12.89 -20.67 5.74
C PHE A 316 14.10 -20.79 4.81
N HIS A 317 13.90 -20.77 3.48
CA HIS A 317 15.00 -20.81 2.53
C HIS A 317 15.91 -19.59 2.62
N LEU A 318 15.39 -18.39 2.91
CA LEU A 318 16.22 -17.20 3.11
C LEU A 318 17.23 -17.41 4.24
N ILE A 319 16.77 -17.96 5.36
CA ILE A 319 17.60 -18.21 6.54
C ILE A 319 18.53 -19.39 6.30
N GLU A 320 18.01 -20.51 5.77
CA GLU A 320 18.79 -21.72 5.48
C GLU A 320 19.91 -21.45 4.47
N ASN A 321 19.63 -20.78 3.36
CA ASN A 321 20.63 -20.44 2.34
C ASN A 321 21.77 -19.58 2.90
N ASN A 322 21.50 -18.84 3.97
CA ASN A 322 22.47 -17.99 4.65
C ASN A 322 23.05 -18.61 5.92
N LYS A 323 22.64 -19.81 6.36
CA LYS A 323 23.02 -20.39 7.66
C LYS A 323 24.53 -20.44 7.90
N SER A 324 25.30 -20.79 6.87
CA SER A 324 26.77 -20.84 6.93
C SER A 324 27.45 -19.47 7.09
N ARG A 325 26.69 -18.38 6.94
CA ARG A 325 27.13 -16.98 7.02
C ARG A 325 26.60 -16.28 8.27
N LEU A 326 25.67 -16.91 9.00
CA LEU A 326 25.06 -16.36 10.21
C LEU A 326 25.90 -16.71 11.45
N PRO A 327 25.95 -15.83 12.46
CA PRO A 327 26.48 -16.20 13.78
C PRO A 327 25.74 -17.40 14.36
N LEU A 328 26.43 -18.25 15.13
CA LEU A 328 25.80 -19.40 15.81
C LEU A 328 24.75 -18.96 16.83
N THR A 329 24.92 -17.77 17.43
CA THR A 329 24.01 -17.18 18.40
C THR A 329 22.84 -16.40 17.77
N SER A 330 22.75 -16.38 16.44
CA SER A 330 21.72 -15.61 15.74
C SER A 330 20.31 -16.11 16.09
N LYS A 331 19.44 -15.18 16.49
CA LYS A 331 18.01 -15.48 16.71
C LYS A 331 17.25 -15.82 15.41
N LEU A 332 17.87 -15.68 14.23
CA LEU A 332 17.27 -16.15 12.98
C LEU A 332 17.11 -17.67 12.95
N HIS A 333 18.02 -18.44 13.58
CA HIS A 333 17.94 -19.89 13.63
C HIS A 333 16.71 -20.40 14.40
N GLN A 334 16.28 -19.71 15.46
CA GLN A 334 15.04 -20.06 16.17
C GLN A 334 13.79 -19.56 15.46
N SER A 335 13.88 -18.46 14.70
CA SER A 335 12.72 -17.79 14.09
C SER A 335 11.97 -18.72 13.14
N ILE A 336 12.69 -19.58 12.39
CA ILE A 336 12.09 -20.57 11.49
C ILE A 336 11.23 -21.61 12.20
N HIS A 337 11.53 -21.93 13.45
CA HIS A 337 10.76 -22.90 14.24
C HIS A 337 9.55 -22.23 14.88
N LEU A 338 9.75 -21.03 15.42
CA LEU A 338 8.70 -20.25 16.08
C LEU A 338 7.59 -19.81 15.10
N LEU A 339 7.92 -19.59 13.83
CA LEU A 339 6.94 -19.22 12.80
C LEU A 339 5.98 -20.35 12.43
N LYS A 340 6.29 -21.62 12.75
CA LYS A 340 5.45 -22.78 12.38
C LYS A 340 4.19 -22.92 13.22
N ASN A 341 4.17 -22.36 14.43
CA ASN A 341 3.03 -22.48 15.35
C ASN A 341 2.48 -21.09 15.68
N VAL A 342 1.16 -20.91 15.52
CA VAL A 342 0.44 -19.65 15.79
C VAL A 342 0.77 -19.09 17.17
N ASN A 343 0.83 -19.95 18.20
CA ASN A 343 1.11 -19.56 19.58
C ASN A 343 2.54 -19.04 19.80
N THR A 344 3.48 -19.34 18.90
CA THR A 344 4.87 -18.88 18.99
C THR A 344 5.24 -17.82 17.96
N LYS A 345 4.37 -17.53 16.98
CA LYS A 345 4.63 -16.55 15.92
C LYS A 345 4.94 -15.17 16.48
N GLU A 346 4.24 -14.73 17.52
CA GLU A 346 4.47 -13.43 18.16
C GLU A 346 5.93 -13.27 18.63
N ILE A 347 6.50 -14.32 19.23
CA ILE A 347 7.90 -14.37 19.66
C ILE A 347 8.84 -14.28 18.46
N ALA A 348 8.49 -14.93 17.35
CA ALA A 348 9.26 -14.85 16.11
C ALA A 348 9.28 -13.42 15.54
N TYR A 349 8.11 -12.78 15.42
CA TYR A 349 8.00 -11.39 14.93
C TYR A 349 8.75 -10.42 15.84
N ALA A 350 8.64 -10.56 17.16
CA ALA A 350 9.40 -9.76 18.12
C ALA A 350 10.91 -9.97 17.97
N SER A 351 11.34 -11.21 17.75
CA SER A 351 12.76 -11.53 17.49
C SER A 351 13.26 -10.88 16.20
N LEU A 352 12.51 -10.99 15.10
CA LEU A 352 12.85 -10.35 13.82
C LEU A 352 12.94 -8.82 13.95
N LYS A 353 11.99 -8.19 14.64
CA LYS A 353 12.00 -6.74 14.92
C LYS A 353 13.21 -6.33 15.78
N THR A 354 13.59 -7.14 16.76
CA THR A 354 14.77 -6.88 17.60
C THR A 354 16.07 -7.00 16.81
N ILE A 355 16.15 -7.94 15.86
CA ILE A 355 17.31 -8.11 14.99
C ILE A 355 17.52 -6.88 14.10
N LEU A 356 16.46 -6.18 13.68
CA LEU A 356 16.58 -4.96 12.88
C LEU A 356 17.43 -3.86 13.55
N THR A 357 17.51 -3.85 14.88
CA THR A 357 18.25 -2.84 15.64
C THR A 357 19.56 -3.36 16.21
N THR A 358 19.61 -4.62 16.64
CA THR A 358 20.78 -5.19 17.35
C THR A 358 21.63 -6.16 16.53
N GLY A 359 21.14 -6.59 15.36
CA GLY A 359 21.81 -7.59 14.53
C GLY A 359 22.98 -7.04 13.71
N THR A 360 23.83 -7.96 13.23
CA THR A 360 24.83 -7.66 12.19
C THR A 360 24.16 -7.14 10.90
N SER A 361 24.93 -6.54 9.99
CA SER A 361 24.39 -6.02 8.72
C SER A 361 23.64 -7.11 7.92
N LEU A 362 24.14 -8.35 7.92
CA LEU A 362 23.47 -9.48 7.26
C LEU A 362 22.18 -9.87 7.99
N GLU A 363 22.20 -9.97 9.31
CA GLU A 363 21.01 -10.32 10.09
C GLU A 363 19.90 -9.28 9.96
N ARG A 364 20.23 -7.99 10.04
CA ARG A 364 19.28 -6.88 9.80
C ARG A 364 18.65 -6.98 8.41
N HIS A 365 19.46 -7.28 7.40
CA HIS A 365 18.98 -7.43 6.04
C HIS A 365 18.01 -8.61 5.88
N ILE A 366 18.37 -9.78 6.44
CA ILE A 366 17.52 -10.97 6.41
C ILE A 366 16.24 -10.74 7.21
N ALA A 367 16.31 -10.15 8.40
CA ALA A 367 15.13 -9.88 9.22
C ALA A 367 14.14 -8.93 8.52
N SER A 368 14.65 -7.88 7.87
CA SER A 368 13.82 -6.95 7.08
C SER A 368 13.11 -7.66 5.93
N LEU A 369 13.84 -8.47 5.15
CA LEU A 369 13.24 -9.29 4.09
C LEU A 369 12.22 -10.30 4.63
N SER A 370 12.51 -10.95 5.75
CA SER A 370 11.59 -11.91 6.36
C SER A 370 10.29 -11.24 6.78
N LEU A 371 10.35 -10.08 7.44
CA LEU A 371 9.16 -9.32 7.83
C LEU A 371 8.34 -8.85 6.63
N GLU A 372 9.00 -8.53 5.52
CA GLU A 372 8.35 -8.17 4.27
C GLU A 372 7.59 -9.37 3.67
N LEU A 373 8.25 -10.53 3.54
CA LEU A 373 7.64 -11.75 3.03
C LEU A 373 6.48 -12.21 3.92
N LEU A 374 6.56 -11.96 5.23
CA LEU A 374 5.55 -12.35 6.22
C LEU A 374 4.43 -11.33 6.42
N LYS A 375 4.30 -10.29 5.57
CA LYS A 375 3.30 -9.24 5.76
C LYS A 375 1.89 -9.79 6.01
N ASP A 376 1.39 -10.62 5.09
CA ASP A 376 0.04 -11.18 5.18
C ASP A 376 -0.11 -12.16 6.36
N ASP A 377 0.95 -12.93 6.65
CA ASP A 377 0.97 -13.84 7.80
C ASP A 377 0.90 -13.07 9.14
N ASN A 378 1.53 -11.91 9.19
CA ASN A 378 1.47 -11.03 10.35
C ASN A 378 0.08 -10.38 10.48
N GLU A 379 -0.57 -9.99 9.38
CA GLU A 379 -1.96 -9.49 9.39
C GLU A 379 -2.92 -10.55 9.96
N GLU A 380 -2.76 -11.81 9.57
CA GLU A 380 -3.50 -12.96 10.12
C GLU A 380 -3.26 -13.14 11.62
N LEU A 381 -2.01 -13.06 12.06
CA LEU A 381 -1.68 -13.12 13.48
C LEU A 381 -2.34 -11.97 14.27
N GLN A 382 -2.35 -10.74 13.73
CA GLN A 382 -2.99 -9.61 14.39
C GLN A 382 -4.51 -9.80 14.51
N PHE A 383 -5.15 -10.41 13.51
CA PHE A 383 -6.56 -10.74 13.59
C PHE A 383 -6.84 -11.77 14.71
N ILE A 384 -6.04 -12.83 14.80
CA ILE A 384 -6.13 -13.81 15.90
C ILE A 384 -5.91 -13.13 17.26
N LYS A 385 -4.94 -12.22 17.38
CA LYS A 385 -4.69 -11.45 18.62
C LYS A 385 -5.87 -10.56 18.99
N GLY A 386 -6.56 -9.99 18.00
CA GLY A 386 -7.79 -9.25 18.26
C GLY A 386 -8.94 -10.14 18.72
N LEU A 387 -9.03 -11.39 18.25
CA LEU A 387 -9.96 -12.39 18.80
C LEU A 387 -9.61 -12.76 20.25
N GLU A 388 -8.33 -13.00 20.55
CA GLU A 388 -7.87 -13.20 21.93
C GLU A 388 -8.26 -12.01 22.82
N ASN A 389 -8.06 -10.78 22.34
CA ASN A 389 -8.45 -9.56 23.06
C ASN A 389 -9.96 -9.49 23.33
N ILE A 390 -10.81 -9.87 22.38
CA ILE A 390 -12.26 -9.96 22.60
C ILE A 390 -12.58 -10.98 23.70
N TYR A 391 -11.95 -12.15 23.67
CA TYR A 391 -12.14 -13.17 24.70
C TYR A 391 -11.74 -12.65 26.10
N THR A 392 -10.52 -12.13 26.21
CA THR A 392 -9.93 -11.62 27.45
C THR A 392 -10.75 -10.47 28.03
N THR A 393 -11.21 -9.53 27.20
CA THR A 393 -12.07 -8.39 27.61
C THR A 393 -13.33 -8.87 28.35
N VAL A 394 -13.93 -9.96 27.90
CA VAL A 394 -15.14 -10.53 28.53
C VAL A 394 -14.79 -11.35 29.77
N VAL A 395 -13.83 -12.26 29.67
CA VAL A 395 -13.53 -13.22 30.72
C VAL A 395 -12.84 -12.59 31.93
N GLU A 396 -12.01 -11.56 31.74
CA GLU A 396 -11.31 -10.90 32.84
C GLU A 396 -12.15 -9.80 33.52
N SER A 397 -13.33 -9.48 33.00
CA SER A 397 -14.22 -8.51 33.65
C SER A 397 -14.79 -9.06 34.97
N THR A 398 -14.48 -8.42 36.09
CA THR A 398 -14.82 -8.87 37.47
C THR A 398 -15.80 -7.96 38.22
N SER A 399 -16.02 -6.72 37.78
CA SER A 399 -16.82 -5.73 38.54
C SER A 399 -17.81 -4.93 37.68
N LYS A 400 -18.08 -5.36 36.45
CA LYS A 400 -18.97 -4.65 35.50
C LYS A 400 -20.29 -5.38 35.36
N SER A 401 -21.34 -4.62 35.09
CA SER A 401 -22.64 -5.18 34.71
C SER A 401 -22.54 -5.91 33.37
N THR A 402 -23.44 -6.86 33.13
CA THR A 402 -23.51 -7.62 31.87
C THR A 402 -23.63 -6.71 30.64
N LEU A 403 -24.39 -5.61 30.75
CA LEU A 403 -24.56 -4.64 29.67
C LEU A 403 -23.23 -3.93 29.34
N GLU A 404 -22.48 -3.51 30.36
CA GLU A 404 -21.16 -2.88 30.16
C GLU A 404 -20.17 -3.87 29.52
N ILE A 405 -20.15 -5.13 29.97
CA ILE A 405 -19.31 -6.17 29.37
C ILE A 405 -19.64 -6.35 27.88
N ARG A 406 -20.94 -6.31 27.52
CA ARG A 406 -21.36 -6.37 26.11
C ARG A 406 -20.89 -5.15 25.30
N LYS A 407 -20.99 -3.93 25.84
CA LYS A 407 -20.48 -2.72 25.16
C LYS A 407 -18.97 -2.76 24.94
N GLU A 408 -18.22 -3.29 25.91
CA GLU A 408 -16.77 -3.49 25.77
C GLU A 408 -16.43 -4.57 24.75
N CYS A 409 -17.16 -5.69 24.75
CA CYS A 409 -17.04 -6.72 23.73
C CYS A 409 -17.33 -6.17 22.33
N ALA A 410 -18.37 -5.35 22.17
CA ALA A 410 -18.68 -4.66 20.93
C ALA A 410 -17.56 -3.71 20.50
N THR A 411 -16.99 -2.95 21.44
CA THR A 411 -15.85 -2.05 21.17
C THR A 411 -14.61 -2.82 20.73
N ALA A 412 -14.26 -3.91 21.43
CA ALA A 412 -13.14 -4.78 21.03
C ALA A 412 -13.36 -5.39 19.65
N THR A 413 -14.60 -5.77 19.32
CA THR A 413 -14.98 -6.29 18.01
C THR A 413 -14.89 -5.21 16.92
N LYS A 414 -15.35 -3.97 17.18
CA LYS A 414 -15.17 -2.84 16.26
C LYS A 414 -13.70 -2.60 15.93
N ASN A 415 -12.84 -2.61 16.96
CA ASN A 415 -11.40 -2.43 16.78
C ASN A 415 -10.78 -3.55 15.92
N LEU A 416 -11.25 -4.79 16.07
CA LEU A 416 -10.82 -5.91 15.23
C LEU A 416 -11.16 -5.68 13.75
N PHE A 417 -12.42 -5.29 13.44
CA PHE A 417 -12.89 -5.12 12.07
C PHE A 417 -12.53 -3.77 11.44
N GLN A 418 -12.13 -2.76 12.23
CA GLN A 418 -11.80 -1.40 11.74
C GLN A 418 -10.73 -1.40 10.63
N ASN A 419 -9.79 -2.34 10.67
CA ASN A 419 -8.71 -2.46 9.69
C ASN A 419 -8.91 -3.63 8.71
N GLN A 420 -10.12 -4.21 8.65
CA GLN A 420 -10.47 -5.31 7.76
C GLN A 420 -11.36 -4.81 6.63
N ASN A 421 -11.37 -5.55 5.52
CA ASN A 421 -12.24 -5.25 4.40
C ASN A 421 -13.65 -5.80 4.69
N TYR A 422 -14.60 -4.90 4.99
CA TYR A 422 -15.99 -5.25 5.20
C TYR A 422 -16.93 -4.25 4.52
N HIS A 423 -18.15 -4.68 4.25
CA HIS A 423 -19.19 -3.83 3.69
C HIS A 423 -20.56 -4.20 4.25
N ILE A 424 -21.36 -3.17 4.57
CA ILE A 424 -22.70 -3.32 5.13
C ILE A 424 -23.67 -2.53 4.28
N ASP A 425 -24.64 -3.23 3.70
CA ASP A 425 -25.67 -2.70 2.83
C ASP A 425 -27.04 -2.69 3.54
N GLY A 426 -27.93 -1.79 3.14
CA GLY A 426 -29.33 -1.80 3.59
C GLY A 426 -29.61 -1.10 4.92
N TRP A 427 -28.78 -0.13 5.32
CA TRP A 427 -28.96 0.64 6.56
C TRP A 427 -30.34 1.29 6.69
N GLU A 428 -30.94 1.66 5.57
CA GLU A 428 -32.29 2.21 5.45
C GLU A 428 -33.40 1.23 5.85
N ASN A 429 -33.12 -0.08 5.81
CA ASN A 429 -34.07 -1.13 6.19
C ASN A 429 -34.15 -1.34 7.70
N LEU A 430 -33.22 -0.76 8.47
CA LEU A 430 -33.23 -0.87 9.92
C LEU A 430 -34.40 -0.07 10.52
N PRO A 431 -35.27 -0.71 11.31
CA PRO A 431 -36.41 -0.03 11.92
C PRO A 431 -35.96 1.05 12.92
N GLU A 432 -36.81 2.07 13.08
CA GLU A 432 -36.67 3.05 14.15
C GLU A 432 -37.03 2.43 15.50
N GLY A 433 -36.18 2.66 16.50
CA GLY A 433 -36.34 2.12 17.85
C GLY A 433 -35.85 0.67 18.02
N ASN A 434 -35.90 0.19 19.27
CA ASN A 434 -35.48 -1.15 19.65
C ASN A 434 -36.66 -2.11 19.85
N GLY A 435 -36.37 -3.38 20.17
CA GLY A 435 -37.36 -4.42 20.44
C GLY A 435 -37.70 -5.24 19.19
N HIS A 436 -36.69 -5.55 18.38
CA HIS A 436 -36.84 -6.28 17.13
C HIS A 436 -36.04 -7.59 17.13
N ILE A 437 -36.44 -8.51 16.26
CA ILE A 437 -35.80 -9.82 16.11
C ILE A 437 -34.97 -9.80 14.82
N PHE A 438 -33.65 -9.81 14.98
CA PHE A 438 -32.70 -9.94 13.89
C PHE A 438 -32.44 -11.41 13.61
N ILE A 439 -32.78 -11.86 12.40
CA ILE A 439 -32.48 -13.22 11.94
C ILE A 439 -31.35 -13.19 10.93
N TYR A 440 -30.47 -14.19 10.96
CA TYR A 440 -29.32 -14.22 10.07
C TYR A 440 -28.89 -15.65 9.75
N ASN A 441 -28.23 -15.83 8.61
CA ASN A 441 -27.62 -17.10 8.28
C ASN A 441 -26.26 -17.24 9.00
N HIS A 442 -26.03 -18.40 9.61
CA HIS A 442 -24.91 -18.62 10.51
C HIS A 442 -23.78 -19.35 9.80
N LEU A 443 -22.60 -18.75 9.81
CA LEU A 443 -21.44 -19.23 9.07
C LEU A 443 -20.42 -19.92 9.97
N VAL A 444 -19.77 -20.95 9.45
CA VAL A 444 -18.67 -21.65 10.13
C VAL A 444 -17.40 -20.83 10.02
N ASN A 445 -16.66 -20.62 11.11
CA ASN A 445 -15.38 -19.92 11.01
C ASN A 445 -14.30 -20.84 10.40
N ASP A 446 -13.33 -20.25 9.71
CA ASP A 446 -12.10 -20.97 9.36
C ASP A 446 -11.38 -21.44 10.63
N THR A 447 -10.93 -22.70 10.63
CA THR A 447 -10.21 -23.31 11.76
C THR A 447 -8.94 -22.56 12.17
N HIS A 448 -8.36 -21.76 11.27
CA HIS A 448 -7.22 -20.89 11.56
C HIS A 448 -7.51 -19.86 12.66
N TYR A 449 -8.77 -19.49 12.85
CA TYR A 449 -9.23 -18.54 13.88
C TYR A 449 -9.72 -19.21 15.17
N THR A 450 -9.45 -20.51 15.32
CA THR A 450 -9.70 -21.22 16.57
C THR A 450 -8.65 -20.83 17.60
N LEU A 451 -9.10 -20.30 18.73
CA LEU A 451 -8.24 -19.99 19.87
C LEU A 451 -7.89 -21.28 20.63
N ASN A 452 -6.94 -21.17 21.56
CA ASN A 452 -6.55 -22.29 22.41
C ASN A 452 -7.75 -22.92 23.14
N ASN A 453 -7.66 -24.23 23.43
CA ASN A 453 -8.75 -25.06 23.94
C ASN A 453 -9.97 -25.17 23.00
N ASP A 454 -9.72 -25.13 21.69
CA ASP A 454 -10.73 -25.26 20.64
C ASP A 454 -11.88 -24.22 20.73
N PHE A 455 -11.61 -23.07 21.34
CA PHE A 455 -12.61 -22.01 21.51
C PHE A 455 -12.71 -21.13 20.25
N GLN A 456 -13.94 -20.91 19.77
CA GLN A 456 -14.20 -20.05 18.62
C GLN A 456 -15.16 -18.91 18.98
N ILE A 457 -14.77 -17.69 18.61
CA ILE A 457 -15.65 -16.51 18.63
C ILE A 457 -16.47 -16.52 17.34
N THR A 458 -17.79 -16.59 17.43
CA THR A 458 -18.69 -16.59 16.26
C THR A 458 -18.64 -15.23 15.56
N LEU A 459 -17.90 -15.14 14.45
CA LEU A 459 -17.54 -13.86 13.82
C LEU A 459 -18.77 -13.09 13.33
N ASP A 460 -19.69 -13.79 12.67
CA ASP A 460 -20.93 -13.23 12.15
C ASP A 460 -21.79 -12.56 13.23
N SER A 461 -22.06 -13.25 14.33
CA SER A 461 -22.92 -12.74 15.40
C SER A 461 -22.25 -11.63 16.21
N HIS A 462 -20.92 -11.66 16.34
CA HIS A 462 -20.17 -10.56 16.94
C HIS A 462 -20.15 -9.33 16.03
N PHE A 463 -20.01 -9.53 14.72
CA PHE A 463 -20.10 -8.48 13.73
C PHE A 463 -21.47 -7.82 13.74
N ILE A 464 -22.57 -8.57 13.78
CA ILE A 464 -23.93 -8.01 13.89
C ILE A 464 -24.08 -7.18 15.17
N SER A 465 -23.69 -7.74 16.32
CA SER A 465 -23.74 -7.04 17.60
C SER A 465 -22.95 -5.72 17.58
N ALA A 466 -21.72 -5.75 17.06
CA ALA A 466 -20.79 -4.63 17.14
C ALA A 466 -20.95 -3.62 16.00
N MET A 467 -21.06 -4.07 14.76
CA MET A 467 -20.98 -3.24 13.55
C MET A 467 -22.35 -2.83 13.01
N VAL A 468 -23.45 -3.45 13.48
CA VAL A 468 -24.81 -3.11 13.06
C VAL A 468 -25.60 -2.54 14.23
N LEU A 469 -25.81 -3.34 15.28
CA LEU A 469 -26.71 -2.96 16.37
C LEU A 469 -26.12 -1.88 17.28
N GLN A 470 -24.87 -2.05 17.75
CA GLN A 470 -24.25 -1.06 18.61
C GLN A 470 -24.13 0.31 17.92
N ASP A 471 -23.90 0.35 16.60
CA ASP A 471 -23.84 1.60 15.82
C ASP A 471 -25.22 2.25 15.63
N LYS A 472 -26.26 1.47 15.34
CA LYS A 472 -27.61 2.00 15.11
C LYS A 472 -28.34 2.37 16.40
N TYR A 473 -28.16 1.59 17.46
CA TYR A 473 -29.06 1.57 18.62
C TYR A 473 -28.37 1.81 19.97
N ASP A 474 -27.04 1.99 20.00
CA ASP A 474 -26.21 2.01 21.22
C ASP A 474 -26.38 0.76 22.14
N ASP A 475 -26.83 -0.35 21.55
CA ASP A 475 -27.02 -1.65 22.20
C ASP A 475 -26.56 -2.76 21.26
N SER A 476 -25.73 -3.67 21.76
CA SER A 476 -25.21 -4.83 21.02
C SER A 476 -26.22 -5.95 20.80
N GLY A 477 -27.40 -5.88 21.42
CA GLY A 477 -28.45 -6.89 21.41
C GLY A 477 -28.14 -8.14 22.24
N ILE A 478 -29.14 -9.02 22.34
CA ILE A 478 -29.10 -10.30 23.06
C ILE A 478 -29.15 -11.46 22.06
N ARG A 479 -28.19 -12.38 22.18
CA ARG A 479 -28.03 -13.52 21.27
C ARG A 479 -28.63 -14.80 21.85
N THR A 480 -28.99 -15.72 20.97
CA THR A 480 -29.18 -17.13 21.35
C THR A 480 -27.88 -17.91 21.19
N ILE A 481 -27.41 -18.54 22.26
CA ILE A 481 -26.14 -19.26 22.30
C ILE A 481 -26.37 -20.74 22.58
N ARG A 482 -25.67 -21.61 21.84
CA ARG A 482 -25.66 -23.04 22.09
C ARG A 482 -25.06 -23.34 23.46
N ILE A 483 -25.74 -24.18 24.24
CA ILE A 483 -25.17 -24.77 25.46
C ILE A 483 -23.98 -25.66 25.07
N GLY A 484 -22.81 -25.35 25.62
CA GLY A 484 -21.57 -26.10 25.41
C GLY A 484 -21.67 -27.56 25.86
N ARG A 485 -20.80 -28.43 25.36
CA ARG A 485 -20.55 -29.76 25.93
C ARG A 485 -19.74 -29.60 27.22
N GLY A 486 -19.74 -30.61 28.10
CA GLY A 486 -19.03 -30.52 29.39
C GLY A 486 -17.54 -30.14 29.31
N GLN A 487 -16.86 -30.42 28.19
CA GLN A 487 -15.46 -30.03 27.95
C GLN A 487 -15.31 -28.57 27.48
N GLU A 488 -16.38 -27.90 27.04
CA GLU A 488 -16.41 -26.53 26.51
C GLU A 488 -16.67 -25.48 27.60
N TYR A 489 -16.04 -25.59 28.78
CA TYR A 489 -16.26 -24.66 29.90
C TYR A 489 -15.97 -23.19 29.52
N GLY A 490 -14.88 -22.95 28.79
CA GLY A 490 -14.49 -21.60 28.35
C GLY A 490 -15.57 -20.94 27.48
N HIS A 491 -16.19 -21.70 26.58
CA HIS A 491 -17.33 -21.24 25.76
C HIS A 491 -18.50 -20.82 26.64
N GLN A 492 -18.92 -21.70 27.55
CA GLN A 492 -20.10 -21.43 28.36
C GLN A 492 -19.87 -20.24 29.30
N ASN A 493 -18.69 -20.15 29.93
CA ASN A 493 -18.33 -19.04 30.79
C ASN A 493 -18.33 -17.69 30.04
N TYR A 494 -17.72 -17.65 28.85
CA TYR A 494 -17.65 -16.45 28.02
C TYR A 494 -19.05 -15.90 27.69
N TYR A 495 -19.95 -16.73 27.15
CA TYR A 495 -21.28 -16.27 26.77
C TYR A 495 -22.21 -16.01 27.94
N ASN A 496 -22.03 -16.69 29.08
CA ASN A 496 -22.77 -16.40 30.30
C ASN A 496 -22.44 -14.99 30.83
N LYS A 497 -21.18 -14.56 30.79
CA LYS A 497 -20.79 -13.19 31.20
C LYS A 497 -21.43 -12.10 30.34
N LEU A 498 -21.70 -12.40 29.08
CA LEU A 498 -22.43 -11.51 28.17
C LEU A 498 -23.95 -11.53 28.38
N GLY A 499 -24.46 -12.46 29.21
CA GLY A 499 -25.88 -12.58 29.55
C GLY A 499 -26.76 -12.87 28.35
N HIS A 500 -26.28 -13.71 27.44
CA HIS A 500 -27.04 -14.19 26.30
C HIS A 500 -27.96 -15.36 26.68
N ILE A 501 -28.93 -15.70 25.82
CA ILE A 501 -29.93 -16.75 26.10
C ILE A 501 -29.39 -18.11 25.67
N ASN A 502 -29.33 -19.07 26.59
CA ASN A 502 -28.82 -20.41 26.34
C ASN A 502 -29.88 -21.35 25.71
N VAL A 503 -29.53 -22.03 24.63
CA VAL A 503 -30.40 -22.96 23.89
C VAL A 503 -29.73 -24.31 23.57
N TYR A 504 -30.51 -25.39 23.52
CA TYR A 504 -30.02 -26.71 23.08
C TYR A 504 -30.04 -26.86 21.56
N THR A 505 -28.92 -27.27 20.96
CA THR A 505 -28.84 -27.67 19.54
C THR A 505 -28.40 -29.13 19.42
N LYS A 506 -28.21 -29.64 18.18
CA LYS A 506 -27.68 -30.99 17.94
C LYS A 506 -26.27 -31.19 18.50
N GLU A 507 -25.52 -30.10 18.66
CA GLU A 507 -24.12 -30.09 19.09
C GLU A 507 -23.96 -29.92 20.62
N SER A 508 -25.03 -29.56 21.33
CA SER A 508 -25.03 -29.45 22.80
C SER A 508 -24.85 -30.80 23.51
N GLU A 509 -24.53 -30.74 24.80
CA GLU A 509 -24.55 -31.90 25.68
C GLU A 509 -25.90 -32.65 25.60
N GLN A 510 -25.85 -33.98 25.56
CA GLN A 510 -27.04 -34.81 25.45
C GLN A 510 -27.91 -34.62 26.72
N SER A 511 -29.12 -34.11 26.54
CA SER A 511 -30.07 -33.88 27.62
C SER A 511 -31.40 -34.59 27.38
N SER A 512 -32.11 -34.92 28.47
CA SER A 512 -33.41 -35.59 28.43
C SER A 512 -34.45 -34.74 27.69
N LYS A 513 -35.47 -35.39 27.10
CA LYS A 513 -36.56 -34.68 26.38
C LYS A 513 -37.26 -33.63 27.26
N GLU A 514 -37.38 -33.89 28.56
CA GLU A 514 -37.96 -32.98 29.56
C GLU A 514 -37.11 -31.72 29.76
N ARG A 515 -35.78 -31.87 29.93
CA ARG A 515 -34.86 -30.72 30.04
C ARG A 515 -34.87 -29.85 28.78
N LYS A 516 -34.98 -30.45 27.60
CA LYS A 516 -35.16 -29.71 26.33
C LYS A 516 -36.48 -28.93 26.29
N LYS A 517 -37.57 -29.49 26.83
CA LYS A 517 -38.88 -28.81 26.92
C LYS A 517 -38.84 -27.63 27.89
N ILE A 518 -38.21 -27.81 29.06
CA ILE A 518 -38.02 -26.76 30.06
C ILE A 518 -37.18 -25.61 29.50
N SER A 519 -36.02 -25.91 28.90
CA SER A 519 -35.15 -24.87 28.29
C SER A 519 -35.84 -24.10 27.16
N ARG A 520 -36.68 -24.75 26.34
CA ARG A 520 -37.49 -24.04 25.34
C ARG A 520 -38.47 -23.06 25.98
N SER A 521 -39.10 -23.42 27.10
CA SER A 521 -39.97 -22.50 27.84
C SER A 521 -39.19 -21.31 28.41
N ILE A 522 -37.98 -21.56 28.95
CA ILE A 522 -37.10 -20.51 29.46
C ILE A 522 -36.69 -19.55 28.34
N PHE A 523 -36.34 -20.06 27.16
CA PHE A 523 -36.01 -19.25 25.99
C PHE A 523 -37.15 -18.27 25.65
N TYR A 524 -38.39 -18.75 25.48
CA TYR A 524 -39.50 -17.86 25.10
C TYR A 524 -39.76 -16.79 26.17
N ASN A 525 -39.75 -17.17 27.46
CA ASN A 525 -39.97 -16.23 28.55
C ASN A 525 -38.89 -15.14 28.62
N GLN A 526 -37.61 -15.52 28.53
CA GLN A 526 -36.49 -14.56 28.55
C GLN A 526 -36.48 -13.68 27.31
N ALA A 527 -36.69 -14.26 26.13
CA ALA A 527 -36.71 -13.53 24.87
C ALA A 527 -37.85 -12.50 24.84
N GLU A 528 -39.04 -12.87 25.34
CA GLU A 528 -40.18 -11.96 25.44
C GLU A 528 -39.90 -10.81 26.42
N ASP A 529 -39.29 -11.10 27.57
CA ASP A 529 -38.91 -10.08 28.55
C ASP A 529 -37.88 -9.09 28.00
N TYR A 530 -36.82 -9.59 27.33
CA TYR A 530 -35.84 -8.71 26.67
C TYR A 530 -36.47 -7.81 25.62
N LEU A 531 -37.33 -8.35 24.74
CA LEU A 531 -38.01 -7.54 23.72
C LEU A 531 -38.95 -6.49 24.35
N LYS A 532 -39.68 -6.82 25.42
CA LYS A 532 -40.54 -5.88 26.16
C LYS A 532 -39.74 -4.76 26.83
N ASN A 533 -38.54 -5.07 27.30
CA ASN A 533 -37.61 -4.11 27.87
C ASN A 533 -36.80 -3.34 26.81
N GLY A 534 -37.15 -3.49 25.52
CA GLY A 534 -36.52 -2.73 24.44
C GLY A 534 -35.13 -3.23 24.03
N TYR A 535 -34.80 -4.51 24.26
CA TYR A 535 -33.59 -5.13 23.72
C TYR A 535 -33.87 -5.77 22.36
N ASN A 536 -32.92 -5.65 21.44
CA ASN A 536 -32.95 -6.38 20.17
C ASN A 536 -32.45 -7.81 20.35
N LEU A 537 -33.09 -8.79 19.72
CA LEU A 537 -32.65 -10.19 19.73
C LEU A 537 -31.94 -10.56 18.44
N ILE A 538 -30.89 -11.37 18.52
CA ILE A 538 -30.16 -11.91 17.37
C ILE A 538 -30.28 -13.44 17.41
N ILE A 539 -30.92 -14.02 16.40
CA ILE A 539 -31.27 -15.43 16.38
C ILE A 539 -30.95 -16.03 15.00
N SER A 540 -30.09 -17.05 14.95
CA SER A 540 -29.95 -17.85 13.73
C SER A 540 -31.09 -18.87 13.65
N PRO A 541 -32.00 -18.78 12.66
CA PRO A 541 -33.04 -19.78 12.48
C PRO A 541 -32.48 -21.15 12.07
N GLU A 542 -31.31 -21.24 11.45
CA GLU A 542 -30.64 -22.53 11.16
C GLU A 542 -30.22 -23.22 12.46
N GLY A 543 -29.67 -22.45 13.40
CA GLY A 543 -29.13 -22.91 14.68
C GLY A 543 -28.05 -23.99 14.57
N THR A 544 -27.42 -24.10 13.40
CA THR A 544 -26.19 -24.82 13.04
C THR A 544 -25.49 -23.96 11.99
N SER A 545 -24.16 -23.92 12.00
CA SER A 545 -23.38 -23.12 11.07
C SER A 545 -23.05 -23.88 9.78
N TYR A 546 -22.92 -23.15 8.67
CA TYR A 546 -22.61 -23.68 7.34
C TYR A 546 -21.52 -22.85 6.66
N ARG A 547 -20.92 -23.36 5.58
CA ARG A 547 -20.15 -22.49 4.67
C ARG A 547 -21.10 -21.59 3.88
N THR A 548 -20.61 -20.45 3.43
CA THR A 548 -21.40 -19.43 2.72
C THR A 548 -22.17 -20.04 1.54
N GLU A 549 -21.55 -20.93 0.76
CA GLU A 549 -22.18 -21.58 -0.39
C GLU A 549 -23.27 -22.61 -0.05
N ASN A 550 -23.30 -23.09 1.20
CA ASN A 550 -24.24 -24.11 1.69
C ASN A 550 -25.31 -23.52 2.62
N SER A 551 -25.28 -22.20 2.84
CA SER A 551 -26.17 -21.46 3.72
C SER A 551 -27.28 -20.77 2.91
N PRO A 552 -28.52 -20.67 3.42
CA PRO A 552 -28.99 -21.22 4.68
C PRO A 552 -29.31 -22.72 4.60
N GLY A 553 -29.02 -23.44 5.69
CA GLY A 553 -29.63 -24.72 6.01
C GLY A 553 -31.09 -24.59 6.47
N PRO A 554 -31.68 -25.69 6.98
CA PRO A 554 -33.09 -25.71 7.39
C PRO A 554 -33.43 -24.73 8.52
N PHE A 555 -34.42 -23.86 8.29
CA PHE A 555 -34.88 -22.91 9.30
C PHE A 555 -35.76 -23.58 10.36
N LYS A 556 -35.51 -23.23 11.63
CA LYS A 556 -36.30 -23.63 12.78
C LYS A 556 -37.40 -22.59 13.04
N LEU A 557 -38.55 -23.07 13.50
CA LEU A 557 -39.74 -22.24 13.77
C LEU A 557 -39.61 -21.28 14.98
N GLY A 558 -38.51 -21.34 15.75
CA GLY A 558 -38.43 -20.72 17.09
C GLY A 558 -38.58 -19.20 17.10
N SER A 559 -37.78 -18.49 16.29
CA SER A 559 -37.82 -17.03 16.16
C SER A 559 -39.17 -16.54 15.61
N PHE A 560 -39.68 -17.22 14.58
CA PHE A 560 -40.97 -16.89 13.97
C PHE A 560 -42.14 -17.13 14.92
N LYS A 561 -42.10 -18.23 15.68
CA LYS A 561 -43.11 -18.52 16.71
C LYS A 561 -43.08 -17.48 17.84
N LEU A 562 -41.90 -17.00 18.24
CA LEU A 562 -41.77 -15.91 19.21
C LEU A 562 -42.46 -14.64 18.68
N ALA A 563 -42.12 -14.22 17.45
CA ALA A 563 -42.74 -13.06 16.80
C ALA A 563 -44.27 -13.19 16.68
N MET A 564 -44.78 -14.39 16.36
CA MET A 564 -46.22 -14.63 16.20
C MET A 564 -47.01 -14.44 17.49
N ASN A 565 -46.43 -14.78 18.64
CA ASN A 565 -47.15 -14.83 19.92
C ASN A 565 -47.03 -13.56 20.76
N MET A 566 -46.15 -12.62 20.39
CA MET A 566 -45.95 -11.38 21.14
C MET A 566 -46.90 -10.25 20.73
N LYS A 567 -47.28 -9.42 21.71
CA LYS A 567 -48.10 -8.21 21.52
C LYS A 567 -47.46 -7.02 22.27
N PRO A 568 -47.14 -5.89 21.59
CA PRO A 568 -47.17 -5.71 20.13
C PRO A 568 -46.18 -6.65 19.41
N GLN A 569 -46.51 -7.05 18.19
CA GLN A 569 -45.66 -7.96 17.43
C GLN A 569 -44.35 -7.26 17.03
N PRO A 570 -43.17 -7.85 17.35
CA PRO A 570 -41.89 -7.31 16.93
C PRO A 570 -41.70 -7.47 15.41
N LYS A 571 -40.93 -6.56 14.81
CA LYS A 571 -40.45 -6.73 13.44
C LYS A 571 -39.35 -7.80 13.40
N ILE A 572 -39.34 -8.56 12.31
CA ILE A 572 -38.24 -9.46 11.95
C ILE A 572 -37.36 -8.71 10.96
N VAL A 573 -36.07 -8.59 11.26
CA VAL A 573 -35.06 -7.94 10.42
C VAL A 573 -34.10 -9.01 9.91
N PRO A 574 -34.16 -9.39 8.62
CA PRO A 574 -33.29 -10.41 8.07
C PRO A 574 -31.94 -9.81 7.66
N LEU A 575 -30.85 -10.47 8.06
CA LEU A 575 -29.47 -10.09 7.74
C LEU A 575 -28.80 -11.23 6.98
N VAL A 576 -28.21 -10.98 5.82
CA VAL A 576 -27.48 -11.98 5.04
C VAL A 576 -25.98 -11.77 5.23
N MET A 577 -25.31 -12.79 5.74
CA MET A 577 -23.88 -12.83 6.02
C MET A 577 -23.15 -13.63 4.94
N VAL A 578 -22.06 -13.08 4.41
CA VAL A 578 -21.27 -13.66 3.33
C VAL A 578 -19.77 -13.55 3.65
N ASN A 579 -19.05 -14.65 3.41
CA ASN A 579 -17.59 -14.80 3.56
C ASN A 579 -17.02 -14.69 4.98
N PHE A 580 -17.84 -14.82 6.03
CA PHE A 580 -17.35 -14.92 7.41
C PHE A 580 -16.67 -16.28 7.69
N ASP A 581 -16.80 -17.22 6.78
CA ASP A 581 -16.14 -18.54 6.77
C ASP A 581 -14.78 -18.56 6.06
N ASN A 582 -14.36 -17.43 5.50
CA ASN A 582 -13.09 -17.27 4.82
C ASN A 582 -12.09 -16.49 5.69
N ARG A 583 -10.80 -16.74 5.44
CA ARG A 583 -9.70 -15.99 6.04
C ARG A 583 -9.69 -14.54 5.55
N ILE A 584 -9.11 -13.61 6.30
CA ILE A 584 -9.10 -12.16 5.99
C ILE A 584 -8.36 -11.83 4.69
N LYS A 585 -7.36 -12.63 4.30
CA LYS A 585 -6.57 -12.38 3.11
C LYS A 585 -7.44 -12.55 1.86
N ASP A 586 -7.42 -11.55 0.99
CA ASP A 586 -8.21 -11.53 -0.25
C ASP A 586 -9.69 -11.80 0.03
N ASN A 587 -10.25 -11.21 1.09
CA ASN A 587 -11.63 -11.43 1.51
C ASN A 587 -12.39 -10.10 1.69
N LEU A 588 -13.72 -10.17 1.59
CA LEU A 588 -14.65 -9.10 1.92
C LEU A 588 -15.75 -9.68 2.83
N PHE A 589 -15.76 -9.26 4.10
CA PHE A 589 -16.86 -9.57 5.02
C PHE A 589 -18.09 -8.76 4.63
N TYR A 590 -19.13 -9.41 4.11
CA TYR A 590 -20.29 -8.71 3.56
C TYR A 590 -21.56 -9.01 4.37
N CYS A 591 -22.29 -7.96 4.72
CA CYS A 591 -23.56 -8.01 5.43
C CYS A 591 -24.63 -7.25 4.63
N LYS A 592 -25.74 -7.90 4.29
CA LYS A 592 -26.91 -7.26 3.66
C LYS A 592 -28.08 -7.24 4.64
N ILE A 593 -28.55 -6.05 4.98
CA ILE A 593 -29.75 -5.85 5.79
C ILE A 593 -30.95 -5.82 4.84
N LEU A 594 -31.86 -6.80 4.97
CA LEU A 594 -33.08 -6.90 4.16
C LEU A 594 -34.24 -6.12 4.83
N PRO A 595 -35.29 -5.76 4.06
CA PRO A 595 -36.46 -5.07 4.60
C PRO A 595 -37.08 -5.78 5.81
N ALA A 596 -37.30 -5.02 6.88
CA ALA A 596 -37.93 -5.52 8.08
C ALA A 596 -39.45 -5.71 7.88
N PHE A 597 -40.00 -6.83 8.34
CA PHE A 597 -41.42 -7.14 8.20
C PHE A 597 -42.07 -7.59 9.51
N LYS A 598 -43.39 -7.47 9.62
CA LYS A 598 -44.15 -8.12 10.71
C LYS A 598 -44.69 -9.44 10.23
N LEU A 599 -44.52 -10.49 11.03
CA LEU A 599 -44.93 -11.83 10.61
C LEU A 599 -46.42 -11.93 10.26
N LYS A 600 -47.30 -11.15 10.91
CA LYS A 600 -48.74 -11.09 10.60
C LYS A 600 -49.07 -10.57 9.19
N GLU A 601 -48.14 -9.88 8.54
CA GLU A 601 -48.31 -9.38 7.17
C GLU A 601 -48.21 -10.52 6.14
N HIS A 602 -47.50 -11.61 6.50
CA HIS A 602 -47.27 -12.77 5.65
C HIS A 602 -48.05 -14.01 6.09
N VAL A 603 -48.34 -14.13 7.40
CA VAL A 603 -49.04 -15.28 7.97
C VAL A 603 -50.38 -14.80 8.55
N LYS A 604 -51.46 -15.02 7.80
CA LYS A 604 -52.82 -14.57 8.17
C LYS A 604 -53.43 -15.38 9.32
N ASN A 605 -53.18 -16.68 9.36
CA ASN A 605 -53.70 -17.58 10.38
C ASN A 605 -52.60 -17.91 11.41
N THR A 606 -52.89 -17.81 12.70
CA THR A 606 -51.92 -18.08 13.77
C THR A 606 -51.71 -19.58 14.06
N ASP A 607 -52.15 -20.46 13.16
CA ASP A 607 -51.98 -21.90 13.31
C ASP A 607 -50.56 -22.35 12.94
N LYS A 608 -50.21 -23.56 13.36
CA LYS A 608 -48.87 -24.11 13.21
C LYS A 608 -48.54 -24.47 11.76
N GLU A 609 -49.51 -24.88 10.95
CA GLU A 609 -49.29 -25.32 9.57
C GLU A 609 -48.99 -24.12 8.67
N SER A 610 -49.75 -23.04 8.81
CA SER A 610 -49.50 -21.76 8.13
C SER A 610 -48.09 -21.24 8.41
N LEU A 611 -47.64 -21.31 9.67
CA LEU A 611 -46.28 -20.91 10.05
C LEU A 611 -45.20 -21.80 9.43
N ILE A 612 -45.41 -23.12 9.38
CA ILE A 612 -44.46 -24.06 8.76
C ILE A 612 -44.35 -23.77 7.26
N SER A 613 -45.48 -23.55 6.60
CA SER A 613 -45.53 -23.22 5.17
C SER A 613 -44.71 -21.96 4.88
N PHE A 614 -44.98 -20.88 5.63
CA PHE A 614 -44.22 -19.63 5.50
C PHE A 614 -42.73 -19.82 5.73
N VAL A 615 -42.31 -20.50 6.82
CA VAL A 615 -40.87 -20.64 7.12
C VAL A 615 -40.14 -21.44 6.05
N ASN A 616 -40.78 -22.48 5.50
CA ASN A 616 -40.19 -23.28 4.41
C ASN A 616 -40.07 -22.47 3.11
N GLU A 617 -41.07 -21.65 2.79
CA GLU A 617 -41.05 -20.78 1.62
C GLU A 617 -40.01 -19.66 1.77
N TYR A 618 -40.02 -18.99 2.93
CA TYR A 618 -39.07 -17.93 3.25
C TYR A 618 -37.63 -18.43 3.30
N GLN A 619 -37.37 -19.67 3.75
CA GLN A 619 -36.04 -20.27 3.66
C GLN A 619 -35.57 -20.39 2.21
N LYS A 620 -36.46 -20.79 1.27
CA LYS A 620 -36.11 -20.88 -0.16
C LYS A 620 -35.82 -19.50 -0.74
N GLU A 621 -36.61 -18.50 -0.40
CA GLU A 621 -36.36 -17.11 -0.78
C GLU A 621 -35.01 -16.63 -0.24
N TYR A 622 -34.70 -16.94 1.02
CA TYR A 622 -33.44 -16.58 1.67
C TYR A 622 -32.22 -17.17 0.97
N VAL A 623 -32.31 -18.38 0.39
CA VAL A 623 -31.23 -18.96 -0.44
C VAL A 623 -30.88 -18.04 -1.62
N ASP A 624 -31.88 -17.43 -2.25
CA ASP A 624 -31.65 -16.53 -3.37
C ASP A 624 -31.05 -15.18 -2.92
N HIS A 625 -31.47 -14.67 -1.76
CA HIS A 625 -30.82 -13.53 -1.11
C HIS A 625 -29.33 -13.79 -0.81
N VAL A 626 -28.95 -14.99 -0.34
CA VAL A 626 -27.54 -15.37 -0.16
C VAL A 626 -26.78 -15.39 -1.48
N LYS A 627 -27.35 -15.96 -2.54
CA LYS A 627 -26.70 -15.97 -3.87
C LYS A 627 -26.50 -14.56 -4.41
N GLU A 628 -27.48 -13.68 -4.28
CA GLU A 628 -27.37 -12.28 -4.70
C GLU A 628 -26.30 -11.55 -3.89
N ALA A 629 -26.32 -11.67 -2.56
CA ALA A 629 -25.33 -11.10 -1.67
C ALA A 629 -23.89 -11.56 -2.01
N ARG A 630 -23.70 -12.84 -2.33
CA ARG A 630 -22.41 -13.38 -2.79
C ARG A 630 -21.94 -12.74 -4.09
N LYS A 631 -22.81 -12.64 -5.08
CA LYS A 631 -22.49 -11.98 -6.36
C LYS A 631 -22.13 -10.50 -6.14
N THR A 632 -22.84 -9.80 -5.27
CA THR A 632 -22.52 -8.42 -4.90
C THR A 632 -21.17 -8.32 -4.20
N ALA A 633 -20.87 -9.22 -3.26
CA ALA A 633 -19.57 -9.26 -2.58
C ALA A 633 -18.42 -9.52 -3.58
N GLU A 634 -18.60 -10.44 -4.53
CA GLU A 634 -17.64 -10.68 -5.62
C GLU A 634 -17.46 -9.45 -6.50
N ILE A 635 -18.55 -8.75 -6.88
CA ILE A 635 -18.48 -7.51 -7.66
C ILE A 635 -17.77 -6.42 -6.86
N LEU A 636 -18.06 -6.23 -5.58
CA LEU A 636 -17.43 -5.22 -4.73
C LEU A 636 -15.95 -5.51 -4.51
N MET A 637 -15.59 -6.77 -4.30
CA MET A 637 -14.20 -7.20 -4.22
C MET A 637 -13.48 -6.97 -5.55
N ASN A 638 -14.15 -7.25 -6.66
CA ASN A 638 -13.64 -6.97 -8.00
C ASN A 638 -13.63 -5.46 -8.33
N LYS A 639 -14.51 -4.64 -7.76
CA LYS A 639 -14.51 -3.17 -7.91
C LYS A 639 -13.44 -2.51 -7.05
N ALA A 640 -13.19 -3.01 -5.84
CA ALA A 640 -12.07 -2.59 -5.01
C ALA A 640 -10.72 -2.90 -5.69
N THR A 641 -10.67 -3.96 -6.52
CA THR A 641 -9.52 -4.26 -7.41
C THR A 641 -9.61 -3.58 -8.79
N ASN A 642 -10.80 -3.09 -9.19
CA ASN A 642 -11.09 -2.40 -10.46
C ASN A 642 -11.68 -1.00 -10.23
N ILE A 643 -11.07 -0.15 -9.40
CA ILE A 643 -11.49 1.26 -9.25
C ILE A 643 -11.09 2.01 -10.53
N SER A 644 -11.87 1.86 -11.59
CA SER A 644 -11.68 2.55 -12.87
C SER A 644 -12.94 2.70 -13.73
N ASP A 645 -14.14 2.76 -13.15
CA ASP A 645 -15.34 3.19 -13.92
C ASP A 645 -16.22 4.15 -13.10
N LEU A 646 -16.12 5.43 -13.48
CA LEU A 646 -16.96 6.62 -13.28
C LEU A 646 -18.17 6.44 -12.35
N SER A 647 -18.12 6.96 -11.10
CA SER A 647 -18.63 8.30 -10.78
C SER A 647 -17.86 9.01 -9.64
N ASP A 648 -16.70 8.51 -9.26
CA ASP A 648 -15.85 9.16 -8.27
C ASP A 648 -14.46 9.48 -8.85
N PRO A 649 -13.90 10.63 -8.49
CA PRO A 649 -12.65 11.09 -9.07
C PRO A 649 -11.48 10.15 -8.75
N PRO A 650 -10.40 10.17 -9.55
CA PRO A 650 -9.17 9.43 -9.27
C PRO A 650 -8.73 9.57 -7.80
N GLU A 651 -8.37 8.44 -7.18
CA GLU A 651 -7.92 8.36 -5.78
C GLU A 651 -6.78 9.35 -5.43
N MET A 652 -6.00 9.75 -6.45
CA MET A 652 -4.99 10.81 -6.37
C MET A 652 -5.58 12.15 -5.93
N TRP A 653 -6.66 12.61 -6.56
CA TRP A 653 -7.31 13.88 -6.23
C TRP A 653 -8.13 13.81 -4.95
N PHE A 654 -8.73 12.68 -4.61
CA PHE A 654 -9.45 12.57 -3.32
C PHE A 654 -8.56 12.96 -2.13
N ASN A 655 -7.32 12.46 -2.13
CA ASN A 655 -6.34 12.78 -1.09
C ASN A 655 -5.81 14.21 -1.21
N GLU A 656 -5.60 14.70 -2.43
CA GLU A 656 -5.14 16.08 -2.67
C GLU A 656 -6.18 17.13 -2.24
N ILE A 657 -7.44 16.92 -2.58
CA ILE A 657 -8.56 17.77 -2.15
C ILE A 657 -8.72 17.71 -0.62
N LYS A 658 -8.54 16.54 0.00
CA LYS A 658 -8.49 16.42 1.47
C LYS A 658 -7.33 17.22 2.07
N ARG A 659 -6.16 17.27 1.41
CA ARG A 659 -5.02 18.12 1.82
C ARG A 659 -5.37 19.60 1.70
N LEU A 660 -5.98 20.04 0.61
CA LEU A 660 -6.41 21.43 0.41
C LEU A 660 -7.44 21.84 1.48
N ASN A 661 -8.42 21.00 1.77
CA ASN A 661 -9.41 21.25 2.82
C ASN A 661 -8.75 21.41 4.21
N LYS A 662 -7.75 20.59 4.52
CA LYS A 662 -6.98 20.71 5.77
C LYS A 662 -6.09 21.95 5.79
N ARG A 663 -5.56 22.39 4.64
CA ARG A 663 -4.79 23.63 4.51
C ARG A 663 -5.69 24.83 4.78
N VAL A 664 -6.89 24.84 4.19
CA VAL A 664 -7.92 25.86 4.43
C VAL A 664 -8.36 25.88 5.89
N SER A 665 -8.61 24.72 6.50
CA SER A 665 -9.04 24.65 7.91
C SER A 665 -7.99 25.13 8.92
N LYS A 666 -6.73 25.28 8.49
CA LYS A 666 -5.60 25.74 9.31
C LYS A 666 -5.20 27.20 9.04
N LEU A 667 -5.95 27.93 8.21
CA LEU A 667 -5.66 29.33 7.96
C LEU A 667 -5.94 30.17 9.21
N GLU A 668 -4.88 30.54 9.93
CA GLU A 668 -4.96 31.38 11.13
C GLU A 668 -5.39 32.83 10.82
N HIS A 669 -5.04 33.35 9.63
CA HIS A 669 -5.28 34.73 9.22
C HIS A 669 -5.86 34.80 7.80
N GLN A 670 -7.15 35.13 7.69
CA GLN A 670 -7.85 35.24 6.40
C GLN A 670 -8.11 36.68 5.93
N LYS A 671 -7.62 37.69 6.65
CA LYS A 671 -7.73 39.09 6.20
C LYS A 671 -6.84 39.31 4.97
N GLN A 672 -7.38 40.02 3.97
CA GLN A 672 -6.71 40.32 2.71
C GLN A 672 -6.11 39.09 2.01
N LEU A 673 -6.82 37.96 2.04
CA LEU A 673 -6.32 36.69 1.50
C LEU A 673 -6.40 36.64 -0.03
N PHE A 674 -5.29 36.32 -0.69
CA PHE A 674 -5.17 36.08 -2.12
C PHE A 674 -5.13 34.56 -2.34
N ALA A 675 -6.22 34.00 -2.87
CA ALA A 675 -6.35 32.57 -3.11
C ALA A 675 -5.99 32.22 -4.55
N PHE A 676 -4.89 31.48 -4.72
CA PHE A 676 -4.45 30.99 -6.03
C PHE A 676 -5.07 29.62 -6.29
N TYR A 677 -5.77 29.45 -7.41
CA TYR A 677 -6.53 28.25 -7.73
C TYR A 677 -6.26 27.77 -9.15
N GLY A 678 -6.05 26.46 -9.33
CA GLY A 678 -5.79 25.90 -10.65
C GLY A 678 -4.79 24.74 -10.66
N SER A 679 -3.95 24.69 -11.69
CA SER A 679 -3.15 23.51 -12.07
C SER A 679 -1.85 23.33 -11.29
N SER A 680 -1.08 22.31 -11.69
CA SER A 680 0.20 21.93 -11.09
C SER A 680 1.19 23.09 -11.06
N SER A 681 1.13 24.06 -11.98
CA SER A 681 2.02 25.24 -11.94
C SER A 681 1.74 26.16 -10.75
N ILE A 682 0.51 26.21 -10.26
CA ILE A 682 0.19 26.88 -8.99
C ILE A 682 0.62 25.97 -7.84
N ARG A 683 0.21 24.71 -7.85
CA ARG A 683 0.51 23.74 -6.78
C ARG A 683 2.01 23.66 -6.46
N LEU A 684 2.85 23.56 -7.49
CA LEU A 684 4.31 23.42 -7.40
C LEU A 684 5.02 24.73 -7.06
N TRP A 685 4.32 25.85 -6.92
CA TRP A 685 4.90 27.11 -6.47
C TRP A 685 5.09 27.12 -4.94
N ILE A 686 6.00 26.29 -4.47
CA ILE A 686 6.22 26.03 -3.03
C ILE A 686 6.68 27.30 -2.29
N SER A 687 7.47 28.14 -2.97
CA SER A 687 7.98 29.41 -2.43
C SER A 687 6.98 30.57 -2.52
N MET A 688 5.75 30.37 -3.01
CA MET A 688 4.75 31.43 -3.27
C MET A 688 4.60 32.43 -2.12
N LYS A 689 4.51 31.99 -0.86
CA LYS A 689 4.39 32.92 0.29
C LYS A 689 5.60 33.86 0.43
N LYS A 690 6.80 33.35 0.19
CA LYS A 690 8.03 34.15 0.23
C LYS A 690 8.15 35.03 -1.02
N ASP A 691 7.88 34.43 -2.18
CA ASP A 691 8.01 35.07 -3.48
C ASP A 691 7.00 36.19 -3.67
N LEU A 692 5.82 36.09 -3.05
CA LEU A 692 4.75 37.09 -3.12
C LEU A 692 4.65 37.99 -1.88
N ALA A 693 5.54 37.84 -0.89
CA ALA A 693 5.56 38.72 0.29
C ALA A 693 5.64 40.21 -0.12
N PRO A 694 4.86 41.10 0.50
CA PRO A 694 4.09 40.92 1.74
C PRO A 694 2.64 40.41 1.56
N LEU A 695 2.23 39.95 0.38
CA LEU A 695 0.86 39.48 0.15
C LEU A 695 0.50 38.26 1.03
N ASN A 696 -0.69 38.28 1.63
CA ASN A 696 -1.24 37.12 2.34
C ASN A 696 -1.82 36.13 1.33
N VAL A 697 -1.05 35.11 0.96
CA VAL A 697 -1.41 34.17 -0.12
C VAL A 697 -1.72 32.77 0.40
N VAL A 698 -2.67 32.10 -0.25
CA VAL A 698 -2.91 30.65 -0.09
C VAL A 698 -2.85 29.96 -1.45
N ASN A 699 -2.09 28.87 -1.49
CA ASN A 699 -1.98 28.01 -2.65
C ASN A 699 -3.02 26.89 -2.57
N LEU A 700 -4.00 26.94 -3.47
CA LEU A 700 -5.07 25.96 -3.63
C LEU A 700 -4.98 25.22 -4.98
N GLY A 701 -3.80 25.20 -5.61
CA GLY A 701 -3.58 24.44 -6.84
C GLY A 701 -3.54 22.93 -6.60
N PHE A 702 -3.92 22.14 -7.60
CA PHE A 702 -3.85 20.69 -7.58
C PHE A 702 -3.37 20.10 -8.92
N GLY A 703 -2.77 18.90 -8.88
CA GLY A 703 -2.09 18.27 -10.01
C GLY A 703 -3.03 17.91 -11.16
N GLY A 704 -2.56 18.09 -12.41
CA GLY A 704 -3.32 17.69 -13.62
C GLY A 704 -4.66 18.42 -13.84
N SER A 705 -4.98 19.45 -13.06
CA SER A 705 -6.31 20.05 -13.12
C SER A 705 -6.58 20.78 -14.44
N THR A 706 -7.80 20.63 -14.91
CA THR A 706 -8.43 21.36 -16.02
C THR A 706 -9.52 22.27 -15.45
N PHE A 707 -10.05 23.21 -16.22
CA PHE A 707 -11.19 24.03 -15.75
C PHE A 707 -12.38 23.18 -15.30
N PRO A 708 -12.79 22.10 -16.01
CA PRO A 708 -13.82 21.17 -15.52
C PRO A 708 -13.54 20.57 -14.13
N TRP A 709 -12.29 20.20 -13.84
CA TRP A 709 -11.94 19.69 -12.51
C TRP A 709 -11.92 20.80 -11.46
N CYS A 710 -11.54 22.01 -11.84
CA CYS A 710 -11.67 23.16 -10.97
C CYS A 710 -13.15 23.45 -10.64
N ILE A 711 -14.05 23.37 -11.61
CA ILE A 711 -15.50 23.49 -11.40
C ILE A 711 -15.99 22.43 -10.40
N HIS A 712 -15.68 21.16 -10.67
CA HIS A 712 -16.13 20.04 -9.86
C HIS A 712 -15.72 20.15 -8.37
N TYR A 713 -14.52 20.66 -8.08
CA TYR A 713 -13.99 20.73 -6.72
C TYR A 713 -14.10 22.10 -6.05
N PHE A 714 -14.56 23.12 -6.77
CA PHE A 714 -14.59 24.48 -6.29
C PHE A 714 -15.25 24.58 -4.91
N ASP A 715 -16.47 24.04 -4.78
CA ASP A 715 -17.21 24.13 -3.52
C ASP A 715 -16.53 23.42 -2.36
N LYS A 716 -15.94 22.26 -2.63
CA LYS A 716 -15.29 21.44 -1.62
C LYS A 716 -14.03 22.11 -1.08
N ILE A 717 -13.21 22.71 -1.95
CA ILE A 717 -11.97 23.40 -1.57
C ILE A 717 -12.27 24.74 -0.90
N PHE A 718 -13.22 25.50 -1.45
CA PHE A 718 -13.51 26.87 -0.99
C PHE A 718 -14.48 26.94 0.19
N ASN A 719 -14.99 25.83 0.71
CA ASN A 719 -16.01 25.78 1.78
C ASN A 719 -15.72 26.70 2.99
N ALA A 720 -14.45 26.86 3.39
CA ALA A 720 -14.07 27.69 4.55
C ALA A 720 -13.07 28.82 4.22
N VAL A 721 -12.92 29.17 2.94
CA VAL A 721 -12.04 30.26 2.48
C VAL A 721 -12.82 31.58 2.41
N LYS A 722 -12.23 32.68 2.90
CA LYS A 722 -12.75 34.04 2.74
C LYS A 722 -11.76 34.90 1.93
N PRO A 723 -11.69 34.72 0.59
CA PRO A 723 -10.71 35.41 -0.23
C PRO A 723 -11.10 36.88 -0.43
N LYS A 724 -10.10 37.79 -0.38
CA LYS A 724 -10.23 39.16 -0.92
C LYS A 724 -10.08 39.14 -2.45
N LYS A 725 -9.22 38.25 -2.95
CA LYS A 725 -8.95 38.10 -4.38
C LYS A 725 -8.72 36.64 -4.73
N ILE A 726 -9.31 36.18 -5.84
CA ILE A 726 -9.10 34.83 -6.38
C ILE A 726 -8.28 34.96 -7.68
N ILE A 727 -7.22 34.17 -7.78
CA ILE A 727 -6.29 34.19 -8.90
C ILE A 727 -6.30 32.82 -9.56
N LEU A 728 -6.76 32.77 -10.81
CA LEU A 728 -6.96 31.53 -11.56
C LEU A 728 -5.77 31.21 -12.46
N TYR A 729 -5.47 29.92 -12.61
CA TYR A 729 -4.53 29.40 -13.61
C TYR A 729 -4.85 27.95 -14.02
N ALA A 730 -5.53 27.77 -15.13
CA ALA A 730 -5.81 26.47 -15.77
C ALA A 730 -5.97 26.68 -17.29
N GLY A 731 -5.94 25.61 -18.09
CA GLY A 731 -6.14 25.68 -19.55
C GLY A 731 -5.07 24.94 -20.37
N GLU A 732 -3.81 24.87 -19.92
CA GLU A 732 -2.78 24.14 -20.69
C GLU A 732 -3.04 22.62 -20.71
N ASN A 733 -3.57 22.07 -19.61
CA ASN A 733 -3.94 20.66 -19.52
C ASN A 733 -5.18 20.37 -20.38
N ASP A 734 -6.13 21.29 -20.38
CA ASP A 734 -7.37 21.22 -21.17
C ASP A 734 -7.06 21.12 -22.67
N LEU A 735 -6.17 21.98 -23.16
CA LEU A 735 -5.70 21.92 -24.56
C LEU A 735 -4.97 20.59 -24.83
N ASN A 736 -4.19 20.09 -23.88
CA ASN A 736 -3.43 18.84 -24.03
C ASN A 736 -4.35 17.61 -24.03
N GLU A 737 -5.51 17.69 -23.39
CA GLU A 737 -6.59 16.71 -23.45
C GLU A 737 -7.45 16.84 -24.74
N GLY A 738 -7.07 17.73 -25.64
CA GLY A 738 -7.72 17.91 -26.94
C GLY A 738 -8.89 18.89 -26.93
N ARG A 739 -9.10 19.67 -25.86
CA ARG A 739 -10.07 20.77 -25.89
C ARG A 739 -9.60 21.89 -26.80
N THR A 740 -10.55 22.54 -27.46
CA THR A 740 -10.32 23.72 -28.29
C THR A 740 -10.21 24.99 -27.43
N PRO A 741 -9.52 26.06 -27.88
CA PRO A 741 -9.48 27.34 -27.18
C PRO A 741 -10.86 27.89 -26.76
N GLN A 742 -11.88 27.67 -27.58
CA GLN A 742 -13.26 28.08 -27.33
C GLN A 742 -13.90 27.27 -26.19
N GLN A 743 -13.63 25.96 -26.12
CA GLN A 743 -14.10 25.11 -25.01
C GLN A 743 -13.41 25.51 -23.70
N VAL A 744 -12.11 25.79 -23.73
CA VAL A 744 -11.39 26.29 -22.55
C VAL A 744 -11.96 27.62 -22.04
N LEU A 745 -12.32 28.53 -22.95
CA LEU A 745 -13.02 29.77 -22.58
C LEU A 745 -14.38 29.47 -21.92
N ALA A 746 -15.18 28.57 -22.49
CA ALA A 746 -16.49 28.22 -21.96
C ALA A 746 -16.40 27.63 -20.54
N ASP A 747 -15.46 26.71 -20.28
CA ASP A 747 -15.25 26.16 -18.94
C ASP A 747 -14.73 27.24 -17.97
N CYS A 748 -13.90 28.17 -18.44
CA CYS A 748 -13.45 29.30 -17.64
C CYS A 748 -14.64 30.20 -17.23
N GLN A 749 -15.55 30.49 -18.16
CA GLN A 749 -16.78 31.26 -17.90
C GLN A 749 -17.68 30.58 -16.84
N GLU A 750 -17.80 29.26 -16.91
CA GLU A 750 -18.55 28.48 -15.91
C GLU A 750 -17.91 28.57 -14.52
N LEU A 751 -16.59 28.36 -14.40
CA LEU A 751 -15.88 28.50 -13.12
C LEU A 751 -16.01 29.92 -12.55
N VAL A 752 -15.87 30.94 -13.41
CA VAL A 752 -16.03 32.34 -13.01
C VAL A 752 -17.43 32.61 -12.50
N SER A 753 -18.47 32.05 -13.15
CA SER A 753 -19.85 32.22 -12.72
C SER A 753 -20.06 31.66 -11.30
N LEU A 754 -19.53 30.47 -11.01
CA LEU A 754 -19.55 29.88 -9.66
C LEU A 754 -18.80 30.74 -8.63
N ILE A 755 -17.67 31.33 -9.03
CA ILE A 755 -16.89 32.20 -8.15
C ILE A 755 -17.65 33.48 -7.80
N ILE A 756 -18.23 34.16 -8.81
CA ILE A 756 -18.98 35.41 -8.61
C ILE A 756 -20.23 35.15 -7.77
N GLU A 757 -20.92 34.03 -7.99
CA GLU A 757 -22.09 33.64 -7.19
C GLU A 757 -21.72 33.44 -5.71
N LYS A 758 -20.60 32.74 -5.45
CA LYS A 758 -20.17 32.42 -4.09
C LYS A 758 -19.48 33.58 -3.37
N TYR A 759 -18.75 34.42 -4.10
CA TYR A 759 -17.92 35.51 -3.57
C TYR A 759 -18.12 36.81 -4.37
N PRO A 760 -19.29 37.46 -4.27
CA PRO A 760 -19.60 38.65 -5.06
C PRO A 760 -18.69 39.86 -4.77
N GLU A 761 -18.05 39.89 -3.60
CA GLU A 761 -17.13 40.96 -3.19
C GLU A 761 -15.64 40.64 -3.44
N ALA A 762 -15.32 39.42 -3.91
CA ALA A 762 -13.93 39.04 -4.16
C ALA A 762 -13.50 39.50 -5.57
N ASN A 763 -12.36 40.18 -5.65
CA ASN A 763 -11.79 40.53 -6.94
C ASN A 763 -11.27 39.27 -7.65
N LEU A 764 -11.30 39.27 -8.98
CA LEU A 764 -10.80 38.16 -9.79
C LEU A 764 -9.55 38.58 -10.56
N ALA A 765 -8.61 37.65 -10.69
CA ALA A 765 -7.52 37.73 -11.66
C ALA A 765 -7.32 36.39 -12.36
N LEU A 766 -6.87 36.42 -13.61
CA LEU A 766 -6.48 35.24 -14.38
C LEU A 766 -5.04 35.39 -14.86
N ILE A 767 -4.21 34.39 -14.59
CA ILE A 767 -2.84 34.31 -15.11
C ILE A 767 -2.91 33.67 -16.50
N SER A 768 -2.28 34.29 -17.50
CA SER A 768 -2.17 33.74 -18.86
C SER A 768 -1.51 32.37 -18.84
N LEU A 769 -1.94 31.46 -19.71
CA LEU A 769 -1.25 30.19 -19.96
C LEU A 769 0.23 30.46 -20.31
N LYS A 770 1.16 29.77 -19.66
CA LYS A 770 2.59 29.87 -19.98
C LYS A 770 2.93 29.07 -21.25
N PRO A 771 4.00 29.42 -21.98
CA PRO A 771 4.60 28.49 -22.93
C PRO A 771 5.31 27.36 -22.17
N SER A 772 5.58 26.21 -22.80
CA SER A 772 6.49 25.19 -22.25
C SER A 772 7.14 24.37 -23.35
N MET A 773 8.32 23.82 -23.09
CA MET A 773 9.04 22.99 -24.06
C MET A 773 8.23 21.73 -24.40
N GLU A 774 7.62 21.11 -23.40
CA GLU A 774 6.78 19.91 -23.59
C GLU A 774 5.55 20.18 -24.47
N ARG A 775 5.07 21.43 -24.52
CA ARG A 775 3.88 21.84 -25.28
C ARG A 775 4.22 22.79 -26.42
N GLU A 776 5.44 22.75 -26.95
CA GLU A 776 5.89 23.67 -28.00
C GLU A 776 4.99 23.60 -29.26
N ALA A 777 4.51 22.42 -29.62
CA ALA A 777 3.59 22.23 -30.75
C ALA A 777 2.22 22.92 -30.56
N MET A 778 1.83 23.23 -29.32
CA MET A 778 0.54 23.82 -28.98
C MET A 778 0.60 25.34 -28.79
N ILE A 779 1.76 25.96 -28.99
CA ILE A 779 1.94 27.41 -28.82
C ILE A 779 0.90 28.25 -29.59
N PRO A 780 0.52 27.93 -30.84
CA PRO A 780 -0.55 28.66 -31.53
C PRO A 780 -1.89 28.62 -30.79
N GLN A 781 -2.28 27.45 -30.27
CA GLN A 781 -3.52 27.29 -29.49
C GLN A 781 -3.43 28.00 -28.13
N ILE A 782 -2.26 27.99 -27.50
CA ILE A 782 -2.01 28.72 -26.25
C ILE A 782 -2.16 30.25 -26.47
N ILE A 783 -1.63 30.78 -27.58
CA ILE A 783 -1.77 32.20 -27.95
C ILE A 783 -3.24 32.55 -28.18
N GLU A 784 -3.96 31.75 -28.97
CA GLU A 784 -5.39 31.95 -29.23
C GLU A 784 -6.21 31.90 -27.93
N THR A 785 -5.94 30.93 -27.07
CA THR A 785 -6.62 30.79 -25.77
C THR A 785 -6.34 31.97 -24.87
N ASN A 786 -5.08 32.43 -24.77
CA ASN A 786 -4.73 33.62 -24.00
C ASN A 786 -5.42 34.88 -24.53
N LEU A 787 -5.56 35.03 -25.86
CA LEU A 787 -6.29 36.15 -26.47
C LEU A 787 -7.77 36.11 -26.05
N LEU A 788 -8.43 34.97 -26.21
CA LEU A 788 -9.84 34.78 -25.85
C LEU A 788 -10.09 35.04 -24.36
N LEU A 789 -9.27 34.44 -23.50
CA LEU A 789 -9.34 34.64 -22.06
C LEU A 789 -9.09 36.10 -21.67
N SER A 790 -8.10 36.77 -22.26
CA SER A 790 -7.83 38.19 -21.99
C SER A 790 -9.00 39.09 -22.37
N LYS A 791 -9.64 38.85 -23.53
CA LYS A 791 -10.80 39.61 -23.99
C LYS A 791 -11.98 39.46 -23.02
N TYR A 792 -12.23 38.25 -22.55
CA TYR A 792 -13.29 37.98 -21.57
C TYR A 792 -13.00 38.62 -20.22
N ILE A 793 -11.81 38.38 -19.64
CA ILE A 793 -11.44 38.86 -18.30
C ILE A 793 -11.38 40.40 -18.26
N ILE A 794 -10.78 41.05 -19.26
CA ILE A 794 -10.64 42.50 -19.28
C ILE A 794 -11.94 43.17 -19.75
N GLY A 795 -12.49 42.72 -20.88
CA GLY A 795 -13.59 43.41 -21.55
C GLY A 795 -14.95 43.19 -20.90
N GLU A 796 -15.25 41.96 -20.51
CA GLU A 796 -16.57 41.59 -19.97
C GLU A 796 -16.60 41.65 -18.45
N LEU A 797 -15.59 41.08 -17.77
CA LEU A 797 -15.55 41.06 -16.30
C LEU A 797 -14.91 42.29 -15.66
N LYS A 798 -14.19 43.11 -16.44
CA LYS A 798 -13.34 44.20 -15.92
C LYS A 798 -12.40 43.73 -14.80
N ALA A 799 -11.91 42.50 -14.92
CA ALA A 799 -11.00 41.84 -13.98
C ALA A 799 -9.54 41.88 -14.50
N GLN A 800 -8.58 41.51 -13.65
CA GLN A 800 -7.17 41.58 -14.02
C GLN A 800 -6.71 40.35 -14.80
N PHE A 801 -6.12 40.58 -15.98
CA PHE A 801 -5.41 39.54 -16.74
C PHE A 801 -3.90 39.72 -16.60
N ILE A 802 -3.21 38.72 -16.05
CA ILE A 802 -1.78 38.77 -15.73
C ILE A 802 -1.00 38.00 -16.79
N ASN A 803 -0.31 38.72 -17.68
CA ASN A 803 0.41 38.13 -18.80
C ASN A 803 1.82 37.66 -18.41
N VAL A 804 1.93 36.40 -18.00
CA VAL A 804 3.23 35.71 -17.80
C VAL A 804 3.78 35.08 -19.08
N PHE A 805 2.97 34.93 -20.13
CA PHE A 805 3.39 34.32 -21.39
C PHE A 805 4.49 35.11 -22.09
N ALA A 806 4.31 36.43 -22.21
CA ALA A 806 5.23 37.32 -22.94
C ALA A 806 6.70 37.26 -22.44
N PRO A 807 7.02 37.35 -21.14
CA PRO A 807 8.42 37.27 -20.67
C PRO A 807 9.05 35.87 -20.79
N MET A 808 8.26 34.84 -21.10
CA MET A 808 8.66 33.44 -21.10
C MET A 808 8.86 32.84 -22.50
N ILE A 809 8.54 33.60 -23.54
CA ILE A 809 8.69 33.20 -24.94
C ILE A 809 9.76 34.04 -25.64
N THR A 810 10.48 33.46 -26.59
CA THR A 810 11.44 34.18 -27.43
C THR A 810 10.72 34.93 -28.56
N SER A 811 11.44 35.82 -29.24
CA SER A 811 10.95 36.50 -30.45
C SER A 811 10.60 35.56 -31.62
N GLU A 812 11.07 34.31 -31.56
CA GLU A 812 10.78 33.26 -32.54
C GLU A 812 9.60 32.35 -32.13
N ASN A 813 8.81 32.77 -31.14
CA ASN A 813 7.71 31.99 -30.56
C ASN A 813 8.13 30.65 -29.95
N ARG A 814 9.36 30.56 -29.41
CA ARG A 814 9.83 29.36 -28.70
C ARG A 814 9.86 29.57 -27.19
N PRO A 815 9.49 28.58 -26.37
CA PRO A 815 9.67 28.65 -24.92
C PRO A 815 11.16 28.77 -24.58
N ARG A 816 11.48 29.47 -23.49
CA ARG A 816 12.85 29.63 -22.99
C ARG A 816 13.27 28.44 -22.13
N PRO A 817 14.14 27.52 -22.59
CA PRO A 817 14.39 26.25 -21.91
C PRO A 817 14.92 26.40 -20.48
N GLU A 818 15.68 27.46 -20.21
CA GLU A 818 16.28 27.74 -18.90
C GLU A 818 15.27 28.05 -17.79
N LEU A 819 13.98 28.25 -18.11
CA LEU A 819 12.92 28.54 -17.16
C LEU A 819 12.22 27.29 -16.59
N TYR A 820 12.49 26.12 -17.17
CA TYR A 820 11.77 24.89 -16.85
C TYR A 820 12.66 23.86 -16.14
N MET A 821 12.02 22.91 -15.47
CA MET A 821 12.66 21.72 -14.93
C MET A 821 13.04 20.77 -16.07
N SER A 822 13.68 19.64 -15.74
CA SER A 822 14.12 18.64 -16.72
C SER A 822 12.98 18.02 -17.55
N ASP A 823 11.74 18.16 -17.09
CA ASP A 823 10.54 17.71 -17.82
C ASP A 823 10.10 18.68 -18.93
N GLY A 824 10.72 19.86 -19.04
CA GLY A 824 10.35 20.86 -20.03
C GLY A 824 8.94 21.45 -19.86
N LEU A 825 8.23 21.10 -18.79
CA LEU A 825 6.83 21.45 -18.55
C LEU A 825 6.68 22.37 -17.34
N HIS A 826 7.28 21.99 -16.21
CA HIS A 826 7.10 22.68 -14.94
C HIS A 826 8.20 23.71 -14.70
N LEU A 827 7.87 24.78 -13.97
CA LEU A 827 8.79 25.89 -13.75
C LEU A 827 9.89 25.52 -12.76
N ASN A 828 11.11 25.94 -13.07
CA ASN A 828 12.19 25.97 -12.10
C ASN A 828 12.19 27.32 -11.35
N LYS A 829 13.22 27.56 -10.55
CA LYS A 829 13.36 28.80 -9.77
C LYS A 829 13.35 30.08 -10.61
N GLU A 830 13.97 30.08 -11.79
CA GLU A 830 13.99 31.24 -12.68
C GLU A 830 12.64 31.47 -13.35
N GLY A 831 11.93 30.40 -13.72
CA GLY A 831 10.55 30.49 -14.19
C GLY A 831 9.61 31.13 -13.15
N TYR A 832 9.67 30.66 -11.91
CA TYR A 832 8.89 31.26 -10.81
C TYR A 832 9.33 32.67 -10.46
N ARG A 833 10.58 33.07 -10.71
CA ARG A 833 11.02 34.45 -10.55
C ARG A 833 10.30 35.40 -11.51
N ILE A 834 10.09 34.98 -12.76
CA ILE A 834 9.30 35.74 -13.74
C ILE A 834 7.84 35.85 -13.29
N TRP A 835 7.24 34.72 -12.90
CA TRP A 835 5.87 34.70 -12.37
C TRP A 835 5.71 35.61 -11.16
N SER A 836 6.59 35.47 -10.16
CA SER A 836 6.63 36.29 -8.95
C SER A 836 6.68 37.77 -9.27
N SER A 837 7.61 38.20 -10.13
CA SER A 837 7.76 39.61 -10.50
C SER A 837 6.51 40.15 -11.18
N THR A 838 6.02 39.45 -12.21
CA THR A 838 4.86 39.86 -13.03
C THR A 838 3.58 39.91 -12.19
N ILE A 839 3.36 38.91 -11.35
CA ILE A 839 2.17 38.80 -10.50
C ILE A 839 2.23 39.84 -9.37
N LYS A 840 3.39 40.08 -8.76
CA LYS A 840 3.52 41.14 -7.73
C LYS A 840 3.24 42.51 -8.30
N GLU A 841 3.80 42.82 -9.46
CA GLU A 841 3.58 44.09 -10.14
C GLU A 841 2.07 44.29 -10.40
N ALA A 842 1.40 43.30 -10.99
CA ALA A 842 -0.03 43.36 -11.28
C ALA A 842 -0.92 43.46 -10.02
N LEU A 843 -0.55 42.80 -8.92
CA LEU A 843 -1.38 42.73 -7.71
C LEU A 843 -1.10 43.83 -6.68
N LEU A 844 0.03 44.54 -6.77
CA LEU A 844 0.41 45.62 -5.86
C LEU A 844 0.07 47.03 -6.39
N ILE A 845 -0.29 47.17 -7.67
CA ILE A 845 -0.78 48.43 -8.25
C ILE A 845 -2.27 48.60 -7.89
N PRO A 846 -2.71 49.77 -7.34
CA PRO A 846 -4.12 50.04 -7.06
C PRO A 846 -4.97 50.00 -8.34
N GLU A 847 -6.19 49.44 -8.26
CA GLU A 847 -7.12 49.27 -9.40
C GLU A 847 -7.60 50.60 -10.03
N THR A 848 -7.19 51.77 -9.51
CA THR A 848 -7.53 53.10 -10.04
C THR A 848 -6.67 53.57 -11.21
N ASP A 849 -5.52 52.92 -11.48
CA ASP A 849 -4.56 53.37 -12.50
C ASP A 849 -4.57 52.50 -13.79
N ILE A 850 -5.56 51.61 -13.94
CA ILE A 850 -5.73 50.77 -15.14
C ILE A 850 -7.06 51.14 -15.81
N ASN A 851 -7.07 52.30 -16.47
CA ASN A 851 -8.10 52.69 -17.46
C ASN A 851 -7.41 53.04 -18.78
#